data_AF-A0A840IHJ2-F1
#
_entry.id   AF-A0A840IHJ2-F1
#
_cell.length_a   1.000
_cell.length_b   1.000
_cell.length_c   1.000
_cell.angle_alpha   90.00
_cell.angle_beta   90.00
_cell.angle_gamma   90.00
#
_symmetry.space_group_name_H-M   'P 1'
#
loop_
_entity.id
_entity.type
_entity.pdbx_description
1 polymer ?
#
loop_
_entity_poly.entity_id
_entity_poly.type
_entity_poly.pdbx_seq_one_letter_code
_entity_poly.pdbx_strand_id
1 'polypeptide(L)'
;MRWDNLTLTAEEAARLPGYRDDAVVRRFDAPEALDIRFYEVHARSALNRVPPQSRMPFRWTINPYRGCTHACVYCLDGETPILMGDGSTRRLAELRVGDQIYGTRLEGRHRRYVRTEVLAHWSTIKPAYRVTLADGTTLVASGDHRFLTNRGWKHVTPTGRGEGQRPHLTRNDRLLGIGQFATGPVEDDDYRRGYVCGIVRGDGSLGVCEYERPGRSHGRVHRFRLALKDPEALARAQRFISAAGIATDEFLFAAAAGARAEIRAVRTQRRAGVEEIAALIAWPLDASESWAKGFLAGIFDAEGSCSGGALRISNGDPAIIAWTEACLRRLGFPFVTEPAQANGVRAIRVTGGLVQRLRFFHTCEPAIVRKRELDGVALKSAGGRCVVSVEPLGLAMRLYDITTGTEDFIANGVVSHNCFARPTHRYLDFGPGRDFEREIVVKVNAPEVVRIELARPSWRGEHVALGTNTDPYQWVEGRYKLMPGIWEAMRDARNPCSVLTKSPLLLRDLPLMRELAAVTDFTASLSIPTLDEKAWRATEPHTPHPRARLEAVAELNRNGIPTGVLIAPLMPGINDAPEQVESLLAAAEEAGAVSIGGIALHLRGDVRGVFMDWLRGARPDLVPRYERLYARGAYAPRAERARLSALVRGRGRRPSRWRLRPPDPRPVDAAPARSTGSRQEALPRLAPGAEGARQEPLPRLAGGAAGARQEPLPRQSAASAGARRGAPAAARPVRRLARNGVQQALF
;
A
#
# COMPACT_ATOMS: atom_id res chain seq x y z
N MET A 1 24.90 -26.24 -7.13
CA MET A 1 25.26 -24.84 -6.77
C MET A 1 24.45 -23.99 -7.73
N ARG A 2 23.54 -23.08 -7.36
CA ARG A 2 23.63 -21.93 -6.41
C ARG A 2 24.50 -20.76 -6.89
N TRP A 3 24.69 -20.64 -8.21
CA TRP A 3 25.26 -19.45 -8.87
C TRP A 3 24.48 -18.99 -10.12
N ASP A 4 23.43 -19.70 -10.53
CA ASP A 4 22.67 -19.43 -11.77
C ASP A 4 21.96 -18.06 -11.78
N ASN A 5 21.76 -17.45 -10.62
CA ASN A 5 21.11 -16.15 -10.46
C ASN A 5 22.07 -14.95 -10.66
N LEU A 6 23.31 -15.19 -11.06
CA LEU A 6 24.38 -14.19 -11.20
C LEU A 6 24.96 -14.14 -12.63
N THR A 7 24.20 -14.60 -13.63
CA THR A 7 24.50 -14.36 -15.04
C THR A 7 23.91 -13.01 -15.49
N LEU A 8 24.53 -12.35 -16.48
CA LEU A 8 23.98 -11.13 -17.08
C LEU A 8 22.56 -11.34 -17.61
N THR A 9 22.27 -12.54 -18.14
CA THR A 9 20.95 -12.97 -18.59
C THR A 9 19.88 -13.04 -17.48
N ALA A 10 20.28 -13.15 -16.21
CA ALA A 10 19.36 -13.09 -15.07
C ALA A 10 19.01 -11.64 -14.66
N GLU A 11 19.81 -10.64 -15.06
CA GLU A 11 19.43 -9.22 -14.92
C GLU A 11 18.48 -8.76 -16.04
N GLU A 12 18.46 -9.47 -17.17
CA GLU A 12 17.61 -9.22 -18.34
C GLU A 12 16.19 -9.82 -18.21
N ALA A 13 15.92 -10.59 -17.15
CA ALA A 13 14.63 -11.21 -16.87
C ALA A 13 14.12 -10.89 -15.45
N ALA A 14 12.92 -10.35 -15.33
CA ALA A 14 12.32 -9.96 -14.05
C ALA A 14 10.90 -10.53 -13.89
N ARG A 15 10.67 -11.32 -12.84
CA ARG A 15 9.35 -11.89 -12.56
C ARG A 15 8.41 -10.86 -11.95
N LEU A 16 7.42 -10.39 -12.71
CA LEU A 16 6.47 -9.37 -12.23
C LEU A 16 5.17 -9.98 -11.67
N PRO A 17 4.67 -9.52 -10.51
CA PRO A 17 3.42 -9.99 -9.94
C PRO A 17 2.23 -9.88 -10.90
N GLY A 18 1.35 -10.88 -10.86
CA GLY A 18 0.17 -10.98 -11.73
C GLY A 18 0.46 -11.52 -13.14
N TYR A 19 1.70 -11.48 -13.60
CA TYR A 19 2.15 -12.15 -14.82
C TYR A 19 2.60 -13.59 -14.50
N ARG A 20 2.54 -14.48 -15.51
CA ARG A 20 2.83 -15.91 -15.34
C ARG A 20 4.26 -16.25 -15.76
N ASP A 21 4.67 -15.62 -16.85
CA ASP A 21 5.97 -15.73 -17.50
C ASP A 21 6.88 -14.60 -17.02
N ASP A 22 8.19 -14.80 -17.06
CA ASP A 22 9.17 -13.78 -16.65
C ASP A 22 9.19 -12.63 -17.67
N ALA A 23 9.29 -11.39 -17.18
CA ALA A 23 9.27 -10.20 -18.02
C ALA A 23 10.67 -9.90 -18.54
N VAL A 24 10.83 -9.67 -19.85
CA VAL A 24 12.14 -9.26 -20.41
C VAL A 24 12.37 -7.78 -20.08
N VAL A 25 13.50 -7.47 -19.47
CA VAL A 25 13.90 -6.11 -19.07
C VAL A 25 14.75 -5.50 -20.18
N ARG A 26 14.21 -4.49 -20.88
CA ARG A 26 14.98 -3.70 -21.85
C ARG A 26 15.36 -2.33 -21.31
N ARG A 27 16.50 -1.84 -21.79
CA ARG A 27 16.94 -0.44 -21.70
C ARG A 27 17.19 0.03 -23.14
N PHE A 28 16.97 1.31 -23.41
CA PHE A 28 17.28 1.89 -24.71
C PHE A 28 18.29 3.01 -24.54
N ASP A 29 19.40 2.93 -25.28
CA ASP A 29 20.37 4.02 -25.35
C ASP A 29 19.80 5.14 -26.21
N ALA A 30 19.24 6.16 -25.55
CA ALA A 30 18.78 7.40 -26.15
C ALA A 30 18.47 8.46 -25.08
N PRO A 31 18.62 9.77 -25.37
CA PRO A 31 18.48 10.84 -24.39
C PRO A 31 17.17 10.84 -23.61
N GLU A 32 16.04 10.48 -24.25
CA GLU A 32 14.72 10.48 -23.62
C GLU A 32 14.43 9.22 -22.78
N ALA A 33 15.34 8.23 -22.78
CA ALA A 33 15.22 6.99 -22.02
C ALA A 33 16.45 6.65 -21.14
N LEU A 34 17.37 7.60 -20.98
CA LEU A 34 18.44 7.49 -19.99
C LEU A 34 17.84 7.22 -18.59
N ASP A 35 18.31 6.13 -17.97
CA ASP A 35 17.77 5.51 -16.75
C ASP A 35 16.31 5.01 -16.79
N ILE A 36 15.73 4.69 -17.95
CA ILE A 36 14.40 4.06 -18.05
C ILE A 36 14.55 2.56 -18.37
N ARG A 37 13.92 1.72 -17.55
CA ARG A 37 13.74 0.28 -17.77
C ARG A 37 12.34 -0.01 -18.30
N PHE A 38 12.26 -0.91 -19.27
CA PHE A 38 11.02 -1.37 -19.88
C PHE A 38 10.83 -2.85 -19.60
N TYR A 39 9.65 -3.23 -19.10
CA TYR A 39 9.34 -4.61 -18.71
C TYR A 39 8.33 -5.22 -19.67
N GLU A 40 8.80 -6.11 -20.54
CA GLU A 40 8.00 -6.79 -21.54
C GLU A 40 7.21 -7.93 -20.92
N VAL A 41 5.89 -7.82 -20.94
CA VAL A 41 4.99 -8.78 -20.29
C VAL A 41 3.91 -9.31 -21.23
N HIS A 42 3.53 -10.56 -21.04
CA HIS A 42 2.40 -11.17 -21.73
C HIS A 42 1.11 -10.97 -20.92
N ALA A 43 0.27 -10.03 -21.37
CA ALA A 43 -1.05 -9.78 -20.81
C ALA A 43 -2.01 -10.96 -21.04
N ARG A 44 -2.87 -11.23 -20.06
CA ARG A 44 -3.99 -12.19 -20.19
C ARG A 44 -5.28 -11.58 -20.73
N SER A 45 -5.39 -10.25 -20.65
CA SER A 45 -6.53 -9.46 -21.09
C SER A 45 -6.07 -8.03 -21.35
N ALA A 46 -6.63 -7.39 -22.36
CA ALA A 46 -6.32 -6.04 -22.80
C ALA A 46 -7.52 -5.09 -22.61
N LEU A 47 -8.75 -5.59 -22.71
CA LEU A 47 -9.99 -4.82 -22.53
C LEU A 47 -10.34 -4.64 -21.04
N ASN A 48 -10.18 -3.42 -20.54
CA ASN A 48 -10.45 -3.07 -19.15
C ASN A 48 -11.85 -2.44 -19.02
N ARG A 49 -12.71 -2.99 -18.15
CA ARG A 49 -14.06 -2.46 -17.94
C ARG A 49 -14.05 -1.26 -17.01
N VAL A 50 -14.65 -0.15 -17.45
CA VAL A 50 -14.82 1.06 -16.63
C VAL A 50 -15.93 0.83 -15.60
N PRO A 51 -15.74 1.17 -14.31
CA PRO A 51 -16.76 1.00 -13.27
C PRO A 51 -18.10 1.69 -13.61
N PRO A 52 -19.27 1.08 -13.32
CA PRO A 52 -20.58 1.64 -13.67
C PRO A 52 -20.87 3.05 -13.14
N GLN A 53 -20.22 3.43 -12.04
CA GLN A 53 -20.34 4.74 -11.39
C GLN A 53 -19.58 5.86 -12.13
N SER A 54 -18.76 5.51 -13.13
CA SER A 54 -18.00 6.46 -13.94
C SER A 54 -18.91 7.23 -14.91
N ARG A 55 -18.69 8.55 -14.98
CA ARG A 55 -19.41 9.46 -15.90
C ARG A 55 -18.75 9.58 -17.28
N MET A 56 -17.73 8.77 -17.58
CA MET A 56 -17.13 8.71 -18.91
C MET A 56 -18.15 8.26 -19.97
N PRO A 57 -18.05 8.70 -21.24
CA PRO A 57 -18.98 8.31 -22.30
C PRO A 57 -18.79 6.85 -22.77
N PHE A 58 -17.61 6.27 -22.57
CA PHE A 58 -17.26 4.89 -22.92
C PHE A 58 -17.33 3.93 -21.72
N ARG A 59 -17.30 2.62 -21.97
CA ARG A 59 -17.33 1.58 -20.92
C ARG A 59 -16.15 0.62 -20.92
N TRP A 60 -15.28 0.70 -21.92
CA TRP A 60 -14.09 -0.15 -22.06
C TRP A 60 -12.87 0.66 -22.44
N THR A 61 -11.68 0.24 -22.00
CA THR A 61 -10.41 0.90 -22.32
C THR A 61 -9.28 -0.09 -22.55
N ILE A 62 -8.33 0.27 -23.43
CA ILE A 62 -7.06 -0.47 -23.61
C ILE A 62 -5.92 0.41 -23.10
N ASN A 63 -5.00 -0.19 -22.36
CA ASN A 63 -3.77 0.44 -21.88
C ASN A 63 -2.60 -0.52 -22.16
N PRO A 64 -1.82 -0.31 -23.24
CA PRO A 64 -0.67 -1.16 -23.58
C PRO A 64 0.51 -0.92 -22.62
N TYR A 65 0.64 0.30 -22.12
CA TYR A 65 1.68 0.71 -21.16
C TYR A 65 1.13 0.87 -19.74
N ARG A 66 1.90 0.46 -18.72
CA ARG A 66 1.73 0.87 -17.32
C ARG A 66 2.94 1.73 -16.93
N GLY A 67 2.70 2.82 -16.23
CA GLY A 67 3.70 3.88 -16.06
C GLY A 67 3.53 4.99 -17.10
N CYS A 68 4.06 6.17 -16.79
CA CYS A 68 4.11 7.34 -17.64
C CYS A 68 5.26 8.23 -17.17
N THR A 69 6.10 8.72 -18.08
CA THR A 69 7.39 9.40 -17.83
C THR A 69 7.27 10.81 -17.17
N HIS A 70 6.53 10.97 -16.04
CA HIS A 70 6.09 12.26 -15.40
C HIS A 70 5.68 12.26 -13.85
N ALA A 71 6.57 12.62 -12.89
CA ALA A 71 6.38 13.50 -11.70
C ALA A 71 6.11 12.99 -10.21
N CYS A 72 7.08 13.13 -9.25
CA CYS A 72 6.97 13.44 -7.77
C CYS A 72 6.46 12.41 -6.67
N VAL A 73 7.04 12.38 -5.44
CA VAL A 73 6.80 11.40 -4.32
C VAL A 73 7.12 11.98 -2.90
N TYR A 74 6.88 11.30 -1.75
CA TYR A 74 7.21 11.66 -0.31
C TYR A 74 8.03 10.55 0.46
N CYS A 75 8.93 10.83 1.45
CA CYS A 75 9.76 9.80 2.18
C CYS A 75 10.33 10.11 3.62
N LEU A 76 10.79 9.07 4.37
CA LEU A 76 11.45 9.07 5.72
C LEU A 76 12.84 8.39 5.75
N ASP A 77 13.64 8.51 6.82
CA ASP A 77 14.91 7.77 6.96
C ASP A 77 14.76 6.27 7.31
N GLY A 78 15.69 5.44 6.84
CA GLY A 78 15.65 3.99 6.95
C GLY A 78 15.81 3.43 8.36
N GLU A 79 16.55 4.12 9.24
CA GLU A 79 16.75 3.71 10.63
C GLU A 79 15.54 4.03 11.52
N THR A 80 14.55 4.77 10.99
CA THR A 80 13.34 5.16 11.74
C THR A 80 12.60 3.93 12.26
N PRO A 81 12.43 3.76 13.58
CA PRO A 81 11.74 2.60 14.14
C PRO A 81 10.22 2.72 13.93
N ILE A 82 9.62 1.69 13.35
CA ILE A 82 8.18 1.58 13.06
C ILE A 82 7.52 0.64 14.07
N LEU A 83 6.32 1.00 14.53
CA LEU A 83 5.58 0.21 15.52
C LEU A 83 4.94 -1.03 14.89
N MET A 84 5.43 -2.21 15.27
CA MET A 84 4.95 -3.50 14.78
C MET A 84 3.63 -3.89 15.44
N GLY A 85 2.84 -4.72 14.75
CA GLY A 85 1.51 -5.17 15.20
C GLY A 85 1.54 -5.98 16.50
N ASP A 86 2.68 -6.54 16.90
CA ASP A 86 2.91 -7.27 18.15
C ASP A 86 3.36 -6.36 19.32
N GLY A 87 3.41 -5.04 19.08
CA GLY A 87 3.88 -4.01 20.02
C GLY A 87 5.39 -3.78 20.01
N SER A 88 6.18 -4.56 19.28
CA SER A 88 7.63 -4.35 19.12
C SER A 88 7.93 -3.21 18.13
N THR A 89 9.22 -2.98 17.84
CA THR A 89 9.64 -2.01 16.81
C THR A 89 10.63 -2.65 15.84
N ARG A 90 10.54 -2.30 14.55
CA ARG A 90 11.52 -2.68 13.51
C ARG A 90 11.94 -1.44 12.71
N ARG A 91 13.15 -1.40 12.16
CA ARG A 91 13.58 -0.26 11.34
C ARG A 91 12.78 -0.20 10.04
N LEU A 92 12.49 1.00 9.55
CA LEU A 92 11.75 1.21 8.30
C LEU A 92 12.39 0.44 7.13
N ALA A 93 13.72 0.51 7.00
CA ALA A 93 14.48 -0.18 5.95
C ALA A 93 14.44 -1.72 6.02
N GLU A 94 14.04 -2.30 7.16
CA GLU A 94 13.95 -3.75 7.38
C GLU A 94 12.53 -4.31 7.17
N LEU A 95 11.53 -3.43 6.96
CA LEU A 95 10.15 -3.85 6.72
C LEU A 95 9.98 -4.57 5.37
N ARG A 96 9.05 -5.51 5.35
CA ARG A 96 8.69 -6.30 4.18
C ARG A 96 7.20 -6.19 3.90
N VAL A 97 6.82 -6.38 2.64
CA VAL A 97 5.40 -6.52 2.27
C VAL A 97 4.81 -7.72 3.02
N GLY A 98 3.63 -7.55 3.62
CA GLY A 98 3.00 -8.52 4.51
C GLY A 98 3.25 -8.30 6.01
N ASP A 99 4.28 -7.52 6.40
CA ASP A 99 4.51 -7.19 7.81
C ASP A 99 3.27 -6.49 8.41
N GLN A 100 2.86 -6.95 9.59
CA GLN A 100 1.79 -6.30 10.36
C GLN A 100 2.40 -5.18 11.22
N ILE A 101 1.92 -3.96 11.03
CA ILE A 101 2.32 -2.76 11.77
C ILE A 101 1.09 -2.00 12.29
N TYR A 102 1.29 -1.01 13.15
CA TYR A 102 0.22 -0.11 13.58
C TYR A 102 0.11 1.13 12.69
N GLY A 103 -1.11 1.41 12.26
CA GLY A 103 -1.55 2.71 11.76
C GLY A 103 -2.67 3.27 12.64
N THR A 104 -3.43 4.25 12.14
CA THR A 104 -4.56 4.84 12.85
C THR A 104 -5.83 4.91 12.02
N ARG A 105 -6.98 4.75 12.68
CA ARG A 105 -8.31 4.98 12.09
C ARG A 105 -9.06 6.01 12.92
N LEU A 106 -9.78 6.92 12.27
CA LEU A 106 -10.68 7.85 12.94
C LEU A 106 -12.02 7.16 13.23
N GLU A 107 -12.39 7.04 14.50
CA GLU A 107 -13.64 6.44 14.95
C GLU A 107 -14.40 7.43 15.86
N GLY A 108 -15.52 7.94 15.35
CA GLY A 108 -16.24 9.03 16.00
C GLY A 108 -15.37 10.28 16.12
N ARG A 109 -15.06 10.68 17.36
CA ARG A 109 -14.23 11.86 17.66
C ARG A 109 -12.74 11.55 17.92
N HIS A 110 -12.34 10.28 17.96
CA HIS A 110 -10.99 9.88 18.38
C HIS A 110 -10.31 9.05 17.29
N ARG A 111 -9.01 9.27 17.08
CA ARG A 111 -8.18 8.29 16.36
C ARG A 111 -7.87 7.12 17.29
N ARG A 112 -7.80 5.92 16.76
CA ARG A 112 -7.40 4.69 17.46
C ARG A 112 -6.30 3.99 16.69
N TYR A 113 -5.43 3.30 17.42
CA TYR A 113 -4.46 2.38 16.81
C TYR A 113 -5.20 1.18 16.23
N VAL A 114 -4.82 0.78 15.02
CA VAL A 114 -5.37 -0.39 14.31
C VAL A 114 -4.23 -1.08 13.58
N ARG A 115 -4.15 -2.41 13.70
CA ARG A 115 -3.24 -3.24 12.89
C ARG A 115 -3.52 -3.07 11.39
N THR A 116 -2.45 -3.01 10.61
CA THR A 116 -2.49 -2.86 9.17
C THR A 116 -1.28 -3.53 8.54
N GLU A 117 -1.41 -3.94 7.29
CA GLU A 117 -0.36 -4.62 6.55
C GLU A 117 0.49 -3.61 5.77
N VAL A 118 1.80 -3.84 5.71
CA VAL A 118 2.69 -3.18 4.75
C VAL A 118 2.39 -3.72 3.35
N LEU A 119 1.79 -2.89 2.51
CA LEU A 119 1.37 -3.21 1.13
C LEU A 119 2.45 -2.92 0.08
N ALA A 120 3.45 -2.09 0.43
CA ALA A 120 4.61 -1.77 -0.40
C ALA A 120 5.70 -1.11 0.47
N HIS A 121 6.96 -1.28 0.09
CA HIS A 121 8.12 -0.64 0.71
C HIS A 121 9.16 -0.33 -0.38
N TRP A 122 9.70 0.90 -0.41
CA TRP A 122 10.68 1.34 -1.41
C TRP A 122 11.63 2.41 -0.86
N SER A 123 12.67 2.79 -1.62
CA SER A 123 13.56 3.91 -1.27
C SER A 123 13.81 4.87 -2.43
N THR A 124 14.23 6.10 -2.11
CA THR A 124 14.62 7.16 -3.05
C THR A 124 15.78 7.96 -2.48
N ILE A 125 16.49 8.74 -3.27
CA ILE A 125 17.51 9.69 -2.78
C ILE A 125 16.94 11.10 -2.81
N LYS A 126 16.97 11.81 -1.67
CA LYS A 126 16.38 13.15 -1.51
C LYS A 126 17.12 13.98 -0.44
N PRO A 127 17.08 15.33 -0.54
CA PRO A 127 17.45 16.22 0.56
C PRO A 127 16.65 15.89 1.83
N ALA A 128 17.37 15.63 2.91
CA ALA A 128 16.79 15.20 4.17
C ALA A 128 16.87 16.30 5.24
N TYR A 129 15.91 16.27 6.16
CA TYR A 129 15.75 17.21 7.25
C TYR A 129 15.57 16.46 8.56
N ARG A 130 16.27 16.89 9.60
CA ARG A 130 16.07 16.42 10.98
C ARG A 130 14.93 17.22 11.61
N VAL A 131 13.92 16.52 12.12
CA VAL A 131 12.85 17.06 12.96
C VAL A 131 13.12 16.63 14.39
N THR A 132 13.26 17.60 15.29
CA THR A 132 13.52 17.38 16.72
C THR A 132 12.31 17.83 17.53
N LEU A 133 11.83 17.01 18.46
CA LEU A 133 10.72 17.32 19.36
C LEU A 133 11.22 17.56 20.80
N ALA A 134 10.41 18.27 21.60
CA ALA A 134 10.78 18.65 22.97
C ALA A 134 10.80 17.48 23.98
N ASP A 135 10.34 16.29 23.61
CA ASP A 135 10.49 15.05 24.38
C ASP A 135 11.73 14.23 23.97
N GLY A 136 12.62 14.80 23.15
CA GLY A 136 13.84 14.14 22.64
C GLY A 136 13.64 13.41 21.31
N THR A 137 12.39 13.15 20.91
CA THR A 137 12.08 12.42 19.66
C THR A 137 12.73 13.10 18.46
N THR A 138 13.56 12.36 17.74
CA THR A 138 14.20 12.81 16.52
C THR A 138 13.78 11.93 15.35
N LEU A 139 13.46 12.55 14.22
CA LEU A 139 13.13 11.88 12.95
C LEU A 139 13.94 12.53 11.83
N VAL A 140 14.37 11.74 10.85
CA VAL A 140 14.95 12.26 9.59
C VAL A 140 13.96 11.96 8.46
N ALA A 141 13.68 12.98 7.64
CA ALA A 141 12.56 12.96 6.71
C ALA A 141 12.83 13.84 5.47
N SER A 142 12.17 13.55 4.36
CA SER A 142 12.19 14.46 3.21
C SER A 142 11.36 15.71 3.53
N GLY A 143 11.74 16.88 3.00
CA GLY A 143 11.09 18.14 3.39
C GLY A 143 9.58 18.20 3.08
N ASP A 144 9.17 17.46 2.07
CA ASP A 144 7.80 17.23 1.63
C ASP A 144 7.05 16.13 2.40
N HIS A 145 7.71 15.35 3.26
CA HIS A 145 7.06 14.35 4.11
C HIS A 145 6.06 14.98 5.07
N ARG A 146 5.01 14.24 5.47
CA ARG A 146 3.92 14.76 6.32
C ARG A 146 3.74 13.98 7.63
N PHE A 147 3.70 14.72 8.72
CA PHE A 147 3.32 14.23 10.05
C PHE A 147 1.96 14.79 10.49
N LEU A 148 1.21 14.01 11.26
CA LEU A 148 -0.05 14.45 11.83
C LEU A 148 0.21 15.25 13.11
N THR A 149 -0.34 16.45 13.22
CA THR A 149 -0.24 17.30 14.42
C THR A 149 -1.62 17.55 15.03
N ASN A 150 -1.62 18.16 16.22
CA ASN A 150 -2.82 18.70 16.86
C ASN A 150 -3.59 19.74 16.00
N ARG A 151 -3.01 20.18 14.88
CA ARG A 151 -3.59 21.13 13.92
C ARG A 151 -3.73 20.52 12.50
N GLY A 152 -3.75 19.18 12.40
CA GLY A 152 -3.87 18.45 11.14
C GLY A 152 -2.52 18.05 10.54
N TRP A 153 -2.50 17.65 9.27
CA TRP A 153 -1.27 17.22 8.60
C TRP A 153 -0.36 18.41 8.27
N LYS A 154 0.93 18.28 8.59
CA LYS A 154 1.96 19.30 8.35
C LYS A 154 3.15 18.68 7.62
N HIS A 155 3.68 19.38 6.63
CA HIS A 155 4.91 19.00 5.93
C HIS A 155 6.14 19.29 6.81
N VAL A 156 7.25 18.59 6.60
CA VAL A 156 8.48 18.83 7.36
C VAL A 156 9.00 20.24 7.15
N THR A 157 9.20 20.66 5.90
CA THR A 157 9.65 22.02 5.57
C THR A 157 8.55 22.89 4.96
N PRO A 158 8.64 24.23 5.09
CA PRO A 158 7.89 25.13 4.25
C PRO A 158 8.34 25.01 2.79
N THR A 159 7.45 25.39 1.87
CA THR A 159 7.79 25.83 0.51
C THR A 159 7.09 27.16 0.30
N GLY A 160 7.84 28.18 -0.13
CA GLY A 160 7.36 29.57 -0.18
C GLY A 160 7.52 30.34 1.14
N ARG A 161 7.19 31.64 1.11
CA ARG A 161 7.12 32.58 2.23
C ARG A 161 5.76 33.28 2.22
N GLY A 162 5.29 33.77 3.36
CA GLY A 162 4.00 34.49 3.46
C GLY A 162 2.76 33.59 3.33
N GLU A 163 1.63 34.14 2.89
CA GLU A 163 0.32 33.47 2.87
C GLU A 163 0.24 32.20 2.00
N GLY A 164 1.13 32.04 1.02
CA GLY A 164 1.22 30.83 0.18
C GLY A 164 2.10 29.70 0.75
N GLN A 165 2.64 29.87 1.96
CA GLN A 165 3.52 28.90 2.59
C GLN A 165 2.72 27.66 3.04
N ARG A 166 3.06 26.49 2.50
CA ARG A 166 2.34 25.24 2.85
C ARG A 166 2.28 25.02 4.36
N PRO A 167 1.21 24.40 4.89
CA PRO A 167 1.18 23.94 6.27
C PRO A 167 2.37 23.02 6.53
N HIS A 168 3.32 23.52 7.31
CA HIS A 168 4.57 22.88 7.66
C HIS A 168 4.76 22.87 9.18
N LEU A 169 5.75 22.13 9.66
CA LEU A 169 6.10 22.06 11.06
C LEU A 169 6.70 23.38 11.55
N THR A 170 6.00 24.02 12.48
CA THR A 170 6.47 25.17 13.23
C THR A 170 6.68 24.77 14.70
N ARG A 171 7.44 25.57 15.47
CA ARG A 171 7.60 25.36 16.93
C ARG A 171 6.29 25.34 17.73
N ASN A 172 5.18 25.78 17.13
CA ASN A 172 3.84 25.78 17.72
C ASN A 172 3.04 24.50 17.45
N ASP A 173 3.49 23.65 16.54
CA ASP A 173 2.82 22.39 16.21
C ASP A 173 3.25 21.27 17.18
N ARG A 174 2.30 20.39 17.53
CA ARG A 174 2.56 19.20 18.36
C ARG A 174 2.19 17.94 17.62
N LEU A 175 3.16 17.05 17.38
CA LEU A 175 2.91 15.81 16.64
C LEU A 175 2.03 14.86 17.46
N LEU A 176 1.07 14.21 16.79
CA LEU A 176 0.22 13.20 17.40
C LEU A 176 0.94 11.87 17.47
N GLY A 177 0.88 11.24 18.62
CA GLY A 177 1.69 10.07 18.95
C GLY A 177 1.94 9.92 20.43
N ILE A 178 2.93 9.09 20.72
CA ILE A 178 3.41 8.65 22.04
C ILE A 178 4.87 9.08 22.29
N GLY A 179 5.57 9.56 21.27
CA GLY A 179 6.96 10.02 21.37
C GLY A 179 7.94 8.86 21.21
N GLN A 180 9.23 9.19 21.24
CA GLN A 180 10.34 8.30 20.92
C GLN A 180 10.18 6.90 21.53
N PHE A 181 10.38 5.88 20.68
CA PHE A 181 10.46 4.51 21.17
C PHE A 181 11.74 4.32 21.98
N ALA A 182 11.63 3.66 23.14
CA ALA A 182 12.80 3.31 23.91
C ALA A 182 13.61 2.24 23.19
N THR A 183 14.93 2.25 23.34
CA THR A 183 15.79 1.19 22.81
C THR A 183 15.49 -0.13 23.54
N GLY A 184 15.49 -1.23 22.78
CA GLY A 184 15.42 -2.58 23.31
C GLY A 184 16.56 -2.91 24.29
N PRO A 185 16.38 -3.88 25.19
CA PRO A 185 17.48 -4.43 25.96
C PRO A 185 18.47 -5.14 25.02
N VAL A 186 19.73 -5.23 25.45
CA VAL A 186 20.67 -6.20 24.88
C VAL A 186 20.41 -7.52 25.62
N GLU A 187 20.16 -8.63 24.91
CA GLU A 187 20.04 -9.96 25.55
C GLU A 187 21.41 -10.49 25.99
N ASP A 188 22.12 -9.76 26.85
CA ASP A 188 23.34 -10.18 27.54
C ASP A 188 23.03 -11.13 28.72
N ASP A 189 24.08 -11.69 29.35
CA ASP A 189 23.91 -12.68 30.41
C ASP A 189 23.27 -12.12 31.69
N ASP A 190 23.45 -10.83 31.95
CA ASP A 190 22.81 -10.14 33.09
C ASP A 190 21.31 -9.96 32.85
N TYR A 191 20.90 -9.56 31.64
CA TYR A 191 19.49 -9.53 31.23
C TYR A 191 18.86 -10.93 31.31
N ARG A 192 19.53 -11.96 30.79
CA ARG A 192 19.05 -13.35 30.84
C ARG A 192 18.85 -13.81 32.28
N ARG A 193 19.84 -13.57 33.14
CA ARG A 193 19.79 -13.88 34.58
C ARG A 193 18.68 -13.10 35.28
N GLY A 194 18.52 -11.82 34.98
CA GLY A 194 17.41 -11.00 35.47
C GLY A 194 16.05 -11.59 35.11
N TYR A 195 15.85 -11.92 33.84
CA TYR A 195 14.61 -12.51 33.33
C TYR A 195 14.28 -13.84 34.02
N VAL A 196 15.26 -14.75 34.14
CA VAL A 196 15.07 -16.02 34.84
C VAL A 196 14.77 -15.79 36.32
N CYS A 197 15.46 -14.86 36.99
CA CYS A 197 15.16 -14.48 38.36
C CYS A 197 13.71 -13.99 38.52
N GLY A 198 13.27 -13.04 37.70
CA GLY A 198 11.90 -12.49 37.75
C GLY A 198 10.82 -13.55 37.52
N ILE A 199 10.94 -14.36 36.47
CA ILE A 199 9.89 -15.32 36.10
C ILE A 199 9.82 -16.53 37.05
N VAL A 200 10.97 -16.99 37.55
CA VAL A 200 11.03 -18.09 38.53
C VAL A 200 10.64 -17.63 39.94
N ARG A 201 10.87 -16.36 40.30
CA ARG A 201 10.37 -15.80 41.57
C ARG A 201 8.85 -15.59 41.57
N GLY A 202 8.25 -15.35 40.40
CA GLY A 202 6.79 -15.27 40.23
C GLY A 202 6.12 -16.65 40.25
N ASP A 203 6.30 -17.44 39.19
CA ASP A 203 5.56 -18.70 38.95
C ASP A 203 6.39 -19.99 39.18
N GLY A 204 7.64 -19.84 39.62
CA GLY A 204 8.55 -20.97 39.85
C GLY A 204 8.37 -21.62 41.22
N SER A 205 8.49 -22.93 41.26
CA SER A 205 8.55 -23.73 42.48
C SER A 205 9.91 -24.38 42.59
N LEU A 206 10.66 -24.02 43.65
CA LEU A 206 11.96 -24.58 43.99
C LEU A 206 11.87 -25.19 45.40
N GLY A 207 12.39 -26.39 45.60
CA GLY A 207 12.39 -27.01 46.92
C GLY A 207 13.21 -28.29 47.03
N VAL A 208 13.49 -28.66 48.28
CA VAL A 208 14.05 -29.97 48.65
C VAL A 208 12.99 -30.67 49.51
N CYS A 209 12.48 -31.80 49.02
CA CYS A 209 11.58 -32.65 49.78
C CYS A 209 12.39 -33.78 50.40
N GLU A 210 12.36 -33.92 51.72
CA GLU A 210 12.77 -35.17 52.37
C GLU A 210 11.60 -36.16 52.27
N TYR A 211 11.90 -37.40 51.87
CA TYR A 211 10.91 -38.47 51.84
C TYR A 211 11.42 -39.69 52.62
N GLU A 212 10.51 -40.34 53.34
CA GLU A 212 10.71 -41.66 53.92
C GLU A 212 10.21 -42.73 52.93
N ARG A 213 11.04 -43.74 52.64
CA ARG A 213 10.56 -45.03 52.12
C ARG A 213 10.74 -46.07 53.22
N PRO A 214 9.77 -46.98 53.40
CA PRO A 214 9.98 -48.13 54.27
C PRO A 214 11.26 -48.87 53.90
N GLY A 215 12.20 -49.00 54.85
CA GLY A 215 13.41 -49.83 54.71
C GLY A 215 14.63 -49.21 54.02
N ARG A 216 14.70 -47.89 53.78
CA ARG A 216 15.96 -47.21 53.35
C ARG A 216 16.14 -45.84 54.02
N SER A 217 17.40 -45.41 54.11
CA SER A 217 17.80 -44.12 54.68
C SER A 217 17.21 -42.92 53.93
N HIS A 218 16.98 -41.82 54.68
CA HIS A 218 16.38 -40.56 54.24
C HIS A 218 16.89 -40.07 52.87
N GLY A 219 15.97 -39.82 51.93
CA GLY A 219 16.29 -39.29 50.61
C GLY A 219 15.86 -37.84 50.45
N ARG A 220 16.82 -36.94 50.20
CA ARG A 220 16.55 -35.56 49.75
C ARG A 220 16.29 -35.53 48.24
N VAL A 221 15.09 -35.12 47.85
CA VAL A 221 14.69 -34.94 46.45
C VAL A 221 14.65 -33.45 46.13
N HIS A 222 15.58 -33.01 45.29
CA HIS A 222 15.62 -31.66 44.75
C HIS A 222 14.58 -31.53 43.63
N ARG A 223 13.83 -30.43 43.60
CA ARG A 223 12.82 -30.18 42.56
C ARG A 223 12.79 -28.71 42.17
N PHE A 224 12.92 -28.47 40.87
CA PHE A 224 12.50 -27.25 40.20
C PHE A 224 11.29 -27.55 39.30
N ARG A 225 10.32 -26.63 39.26
CA ARG A 225 9.26 -26.58 38.25
C ARG A 225 8.87 -25.13 37.96
N LEU A 226 8.83 -24.73 36.70
CA LEU A 226 8.16 -23.50 36.24
C LEU A 226 7.00 -23.93 35.34
N ALA A 227 5.77 -23.50 35.67
CA ALA A 227 4.56 -23.87 34.93
C ALA A 227 3.83 -22.60 34.50
N LEU A 228 3.59 -22.42 33.20
CA LEU A 228 3.09 -21.17 32.63
C LEU A 228 1.96 -21.42 31.64
N LYS A 229 1.00 -20.49 31.62
CA LYS A 229 -0.10 -20.46 30.64
C LYS A 229 0.38 -20.01 29.25
N ASP A 230 1.34 -19.09 29.21
CA ASP A 230 1.77 -18.44 27.98
C ASP A 230 3.05 -19.13 27.45
N PRO A 231 2.98 -19.87 26.33
CA PRO A 231 4.09 -20.73 25.88
C PRO A 231 5.31 -19.93 25.43
N GLU A 232 5.12 -18.70 24.96
CA GLU A 232 6.19 -17.76 24.59
C GLU A 232 7.11 -17.40 25.77
N ALA A 233 6.54 -17.19 26.97
CA ALA A 233 7.30 -16.93 28.18
C ALA A 233 8.03 -18.19 28.69
N LEU A 234 7.38 -19.36 28.62
CA LEU A 234 7.97 -20.65 29.00
C LEU A 234 9.17 -20.99 28.11
N ALA A 235 9.03 -20.85 26.79
CA ALA A 235 10.10 -21.09 25.83
C ALA A 235 11.28 -20.12 26.02
N ARG A 236 11.03 -18.83 26.26
CA ARG A 236 12.10 -17.86 26.55
C ARG A 236 12.82 -18.19 27.87
N ALA A 237 12.09 -18.56 28.92
CA ALA A 237 12.67 -18.99 30.19
C ALA A 237 13.52 -20.27 30.01
N GLN A 238 13.02 -21.28 29.31
CA GLN A 238 13.75 -22.52 29.04
C GLN A 238 15.03 -22.26 28.23
N ARG A 239 14.99 -21.37 27.23
CA ARG A 239 16.16 -20.94 26.45
C ARG A 239 17.24 -20.32 27.35
N PHE A 240 16.86 -19.41 28.24
CA PHE A 240 17.82 -18.75 29.14
C PHE A 240 18.36 -19.68 30.24
N ILE A 241 17.53 -20.57 30.79
CA ILE A 241 17.96 -21.62 31.73
C ILE A 241 18.95 -22.58 31.04
N SER A 242 18.65 -22.99 29.80
CA SER A 242 19.55 -23.84 29.00
C SER A 242 20.87 -23.14 28.64
N ALA A 243 20.83 -21.83 28.36
CA ALA A 243 22.02 -21.03 28.08
C ALA A 243 22.95 -20.89 29.30
N ALA A 244 22.41 -21.01 30.52
CA ALA A 244 23.20 -21.13 31.76
C ALA A 244 23.73 -22.55 32.03
N GLY A 245 23.61 -23.48 31.07
CA GLY A 245 24.06 -24.87 31.19
C GLY A 245 23.03 -25.85 31.80
N ILE A 246 21.85 -25.35 32.20
CA ILE A 246 20.93 -26.10 33.05
C ILE A 246 19.90 -26.85 32.21
N ALA A 247 20.10 -28.17 32.05
CA ALA A 247 19.17 -29.02 31.31
C ALA A 247 17.82 -29.22 32.06
N THR A 248 16.71 -28.94 31.38
CA THR A 248 15.33 -29.08 31.88
C THR A 248 14.43 -29.85 30.92
N ASP A 249 13.52 -30.65 31.47
CA ASP A 249 12.53 -31.43 30.71
C ASP A 249 11.20 -30.68 30.63
N GLU A 250 10.59 -30.59 29.45
CA GLU A 250 9.27 -30.00 29.25
C GLU A 250 8.16 -31.07 29.29
N PHE A 251 7.03 -30.76 29.93
CA PHE A 251 5.88 -31.66 30.04
C PHE A 251 4.55 -30.90 30.13
N LEU A 252 3.45 -31.58 29.82
CA LEU A 252 2.09 -31.08 30.02
C LEU A 252 1.76 -31.06 31.53
N PHE A 253 1.47 -29.90 32.09
CA PHE A 253 1.14 -29.74 33.51
C PHE A 253 -0.36 -29.81 33.78
N ALA A 254 -1.16 -29.15 32.91
CA ALA A 254 -2.61 -29.28 32.91
C ALA A 254 -3.15 -29.19 31.49
N ALA A 255 -3.97 -30.16 31.08
CA ALA A 255 -4.68 -30.12 29.81
C ALA A 255 -5.73 -28.99 29.77
N ALA A 256 -6.04 -28.50 28.58
CA ALA A 256 -7.12 -27.53 28.39
C ALA A 256 -8.48 -28.09 28.85
N ALA A 257 -9.24 -27.30 29.61
CA ALA A 257 -10.52 -27.73 30.18
C ALA A 257 -11.53 -26.58 30.17
N GLY A 258 -12.50 -26.64 29.25
CA GLY A 258 -13.49 -25.59 29.05
C GLY A 258 -12.82 -24.24 28.72
N ALA A 259 -13.02 -23.24 29.57
CA ALA A 259 -12.40 -21.91 29.42
C ALA A 259 -10.95 -21.83 29.97
N ARG A 260 -10.42 -22.90 30.59
CA ARG A 260 -9.02 -22.94 31.06
C ARG A 260 -8.11 -23.41 29.92
N ALA A 261 -7.14 -22.57 29.58
CA ALA A 261 -6.09 -22.89 28.62
C ALA A 261 -5.17 -24.01 29.15
N GLU A 262 -4.47 -24.66 28.22
CA GLU A 262 -3.39 -25.59 28.53
C GLU A 262 -2.28 -24.90 29.34
N ILE A 263 -1.67 -25.64 30.27
CA ILE A 263 -0.49 -25.20 31.02
C ILE A 263 0.62 -26.20 30.76
N ARG A 264 1.73 -25.74 30.19
CA ARG A 264 2.97 -26.51 30.02
C ARG A 264 3.96 -26.12 31.11
N ALA A 265 4.89 -27.01 31.42
CA ALA A 265 5.88 -26.76 32.47
C ALA A 265 7.25 -27.34 32.11
N VAL A 266 8.30 -26.67 32.57
CA VAL A 266 9.67 -27.17 32.56
C VAL A 266 10.09 -27.57 33.97
N ARG A 267 10.90 -28.63 34.10
CA ARG A 267 11.40 -29.10 35.39
C ARG A 267 12.85 -29.56 35.32
N THR A 268 13.52 -29.59 36.47
CA THR A 268 14.68 -30.44 36.69
C THR A 268 14.62 -31.03 38.10
N GLN A 269 15.11 -32.26 38.23
CA GLN A 269 15.25 -32.99 39.49
C GLN A 269 16.72 -33.35 39.79
N ARG A 270 17.65 -32.93 38.91
CA ARG A 270 19.09 -33.08 39.14
C ARG A 270 19.50 -32.09 40.24
N ARG A 271 20.16 -32.59 41.29
CA ARG A 271 20.63 -31.77 42.42
C ARG A 271 21.40 -30.53 41.95
N ALA A 272 22.44 -30.72 41.15
CA ALA A 272 23.26 -29.64 40.58
C ALA A 272 22.39 -28.60 39.85
N GLY A 273 21.50 -29.02 38.94
CA GLY A 273 20.62 -28.10 38.22
C GLY A 273 19.63 -27.33 39.11
N VAL A 274 19.20 -27.87 40.25
CA VAL A 274 18.36 -27.14 41.22
C VAL A 274 19.19 -26.16 42.06
N GLU A 275 20.43 -26.52 42.40
CA GLU A 275 21.40 -25.65 43.08
C GLU A 275 21.86 -24.50 42.17
N GLU A 276 22.10 -24.77 40.88
CA GLU A 276 22.42 -23.79 39.84
C GLU A 276 21.25 -22.83 39.59
N ILE A 277 20.00 -23.31 39.54
CA ILE A 277 18.82 -22.41 39.47
C ILE A 277 18.74 -21.54 40.73
N ALA A 278 18.98 -22.10 41.92
CA ALA A 278 18.98 -21.32 43.17
C ALA A 278 20.03 -20.19 43.13
N ALA A 279 21.23 -20.46 42.63
CA ALA A 279 22.29 -19.48 42.45
C ALA A 279 21.94 -18.43 41.38
N LEU A 280 21.36 -18.86 40.24
CA LEU A 280 20.97 -17.97 39.14
C LEU A 280 19.91 -16.94 39.58
N ILE A 281 18.93 -17.37 40.40
CA ILE A 281 17.85 -16.52 40.94
C ILE A 281 18.18 -15.85 42.28
N ALA A 282 19.44 -15.94 42.74
CA ALA A 282 19.90 -15.23 43.92
C ALA A 282 19.90 -13.70 43.66
N TRP A 283 19.39 -12.95 44.64
CA TRP A 283 19.38 -11.48 44.57
C TRP A 283 20.81 -10.95 44.43
N PRO A 284 21.10 -10.11 43.42
CA PRO A 284 22.43 -9.55 43.24
C PRO A 284 22.74 -8.50 44.33
N LEU A 285 24.03 -8.35 44.66
CA LEU A 285 24.50 -7.30 45.57
C LEU A 285 24.39 -5.90 44.94
N ASP A 286 24.74 -5.78 43.65
CA ASP A 286 24.33 -4.67 42.80
C ASP A 286 23.69 -5.21 41.52
N ALA A 287 22.51 -4.70 41.19
CA ALA A 287 21.75 -5.07 40.00
C ALA A 287 22.09 -4.13 38.84
N SER A 288 22.78 -4.61 37.80
CA SER A 288 23.00 -3.80 36.60
C SER A 288 21.67 -3.35 35.96
N GLU A 289 21.71 -2.32 35.12
CA GLU A 289 20.51 -1.95 34.35
C GLU A 289 20.01 -3.09 33.46
N SER A 290 20.90 -3.91 32.91
CA SER A 290 20.52 -5.05 32.07
C SER A 290 19.77 -6.10 32.88
N TRP A 291 20.30 -6.45 34.06
CA TRP A 291 19.61 -7.31 35.01
C TRP A 291 18.25 -6.75 35.45
N ALA A 292 18.16 -5.44 35.71
CA ALA A 292 16.90 -4.78 36.10
C ALA A 292 15.85 -4.82 34.97
N LYS A 293 16.24 -4.63 33.71
CA LYS A 293 15.37 -4.78 32.53
C LYS A 293 14.87 -6.21 32.41
N GLY A 294 15.76 -7.19 32.55
CA GLY A 294 15.43 -8.61 32.56
C GLY A 294 14.46 -8.97 33.67
N PHE A 295 14.76 -8.57 34.91
CA PHE A 295 13.93 -8.85 36.09
C PHE A 295 12.50 -8.33 35.91
N LEU A 296 12.34 -7.08 35.47
CA LEU A 296 11.01 -6.50 35.21
C LEU A 296 10.26 -7.22 34.08
N ALA A 297 10.96 -7.69 33.04
CA ALA A 297 10.34 -8.48 31.98
C ALA A 297 9.86 -9.85 32.50
N GLY A 298 10.72 -10.58 33.21
CA GLY A 298 10.40 -11.91 33.76
C GLY A 298 9.27 -11.88 34.78
N ILE A 299 9.29 -10.94 35.74
CA ILE A 299 8.21 -10.81 36.73
C ILE A 299 6.90 -10.29 36.09
N PHE A 300 6.98 -9.50 35.01
CA PHE A 300 5.79 -9.09 34.25
C PHE A 300 5.23 -10.24 33.39
N ASP A 301 6.06 -11.16 32.91
CA ASP A 301 5.57 -12.32 32.19
C ASP A 301 4.84 -13.29 33.12
N ALA A 302 5.38 -13.56 34.32
CA ALA A 302 4.66 -14.30 35.37
C ALA A 302 3.41 -13.54 35.88
N GLU A 303 3.63 -12.50 36.68
CA GLU A 303 2.60 -11.84 37.52
C GLU A 303 2.02 -10.55 36.92
N GLY A 304 2.54 -10.14 35.76
CA GLY A 304 2.15 -8.88 35.13
C GLY A 304 0.79 -8.92 34.43
N SER A 305 0.04 -7.85 34.58
CA SER A 305 -1.22 -7.62 33.87
C SER A 305 -1.25 -6.28 33.16
N CYS A 306 -1.91 -6.25 32.00
CA CYS A 306 -2.14 -5.05 31.22
C CYS A 306 -3.61 -5.03 30.75
N SER A 307 -4.49 -4.47 31.58
CA SER A 307 -5.93 -4.37 31.32
C SER A 307 -6.45 -2.99 31.69
N GLY A 308 -7.55 -2.55 31.06
CA GLY A 308 -8.13 -1.22 31.31
C GLY A 308 -7.21 -0.02 31.02
N GLY A 309 -6.07 -0.23 30.32
CA GLY A 309 -5.05 0.78 30.08
C GLY A 309 -4.03 0.97 31.22
N ALA A 310 -4.03 0.12 32.25
CA ALA A 310 -3.07 0.13 33.34
C ALA A 310 -2.13 -1.09 33.27
N LEU A 311 -0.83 -0.87 33.51
CA LEU A 311 0.17 -1.91 33.70
C LEU A 311 0.36 -2.14 35.20
N ARG A 312 0.18 -3.39 35.67
CA ARG A 312 0.39 -3.80 37.06
C ARG A 312 1.27 -5.03 37.15
N ILE A 313 2.08 -5.10 38.20
CA ILE A 313 2.77 -6.31 38.68
C ILE A 313 2.30 -6.54 40.10
N SER A 314 1.78 -7.73 40.40
CA SER A 314 1.22 -8.06 41.72
C SER A 314 2.03 -9.16 42.39
N ASN A 315 2.31 -9.07 43.69
CA ASN A 315 2.91 -10.19 44.41
C ASN A 315 2.61 -10.12 45.93
N GLY A 316 2.71 -11.27 46.60
CA GLY A 316 2.61 -11.38 48.06
C GLY A 316 3.94 -11.21 48.79
N ASP A 317 5.06 -11.59 48.15
CA ASP A 317 6.40 -11.53 48.73
C ASP A 317 6.89 -10.06 48.85
N PRO A 318 7.16 -9.55 50.07
CA PRO A 318 7.70 -8.21 50.27
C PRO A 318 9.03 -7.95 49.55
N ALA A 319 9.88 -8.97 49.38
CA ALA A 319 11.16 -8.85 48.69
C ALA A 319 10.98 -8.67 47.18
N ILE A 320 10.05 -9.41 46.55
CA ILE A 320 9.72 -9.24 45.12
C ILE A 320 9.13 -7.86 44.86
N ILE A 321 8.25 -7.38 45.75
CA ILE A 321 7.71 -6.01 45.70
C ILE A 321 8.86 -4.99 45.80
N ALA A 322 9.73 -5.10 46.81
CA ALA A 322 10.85 -4.17 47.00
C ALA A 322 11.83 -4.15 45.81
N TRP A 323 12.17 -5.32 45.23
CA TRP A 323 13.01 -5.41 44.03
C TRP A 323 12.34 -4.85 42.77
N THR A 324 11.03 -5.06 42.62
CA THR A 324 10.26 -4.48 41.51
C THR A 324 10.24 -2.95 41.61
N GLU A 325 10.00 -2.39 42.81
CA GLU A 325 10.11 -0.95 43.04
C GLU A 325 11.53 -0.43 42.78
N ALA A 326 12.57 -1.12 43.25
CA ALA A 326 13.96 -0.72 43.05
C ALA A 326 14.33 -0.71 41.55
N CYS A 327 13.95 -1.72 40.78
CA CYS A 327 14.19 -1.77 39.34
C CYS A 327 13.41 -0.69 38.58
N LEU A 328 12.14 -0.44 38.96
CA LEU A 328 11.35 0.65 38.38
C LEU A 328 11.95 2.03 38.68
N ARG A 329 12.46 2.26 39.90
CA ARG A 329 13.20 3.50 40.25
C ARG A 329 14.48 3.62 39.42
N ARG A 330 15.31 2.57 39.36
CA ARG A 330 16.59 2.56 38.61
C ARG A 330 16.39 2.85 37.13
N LEU A 331 15.31 2.34 36.54
CA LEU A 331 14.95 2.58 35.13
C LEU A 331 14.02 3.79 34.93
N GLY A 332 13.80 4.63 35.94
CA GLY A 332 13.06 5.89 35.84
C GLY A 332 11.57 5.76 35.49
N PHE A 333 10.92 4.63 35.81
CA PHE A 333 9.48 4.46 35.64
C PHE A 333 8.71 5.09 36.81
N PRO A 334 7.71 5.94 36.55
CA PRO A 334 6.84 6.46 37.61
C PRO A 334 5.80 5.38 37.98
N PHE A 335 5.70 5.03 39.26
CA PHE A 335 4.75 4.03 39.74
C PHE A 335 4.09 4.44 41.06
N VAL A 336 3.02 3.74 41.42
CA VAL A 336 2.42 3.76 42.75
C VAL A 336 2.22 2.32 43.23
N THR A 337 2.48 2.08 44.51
CA THR A 337 2.19 0.79 45.15
C THR A 337 0.80 0.87 45.76
N GLU A 338 -0.13 0.07 45.22
CA GLU A 338 -1.51 0.03 45.67
C GLU A 338 -1.61 -0.72 47.03
N PRO A 339 -2.58 -0.39 47.90
CA PRO A 339 -2.75 -1.06 49.19
C PRO A 339 -2.87 -2.58 49.06
N ALA A 340 -2.44 -3.29 50.10
CA ALA A 340 -2.59 -4.75 50.15
C ALA A 340 -4.07 -5.13 50.07
N GLN A 341 -4.37 -6.11 49.21
CA GLN A 341 -5.69 -6.75 49.16
C GLN A 341 -5.89 -7.63 50.41
N ALA A 342 -7.12 -8.09 50.65
CA ALA A 342 -7.47 -8.91 51.82
C ALA A 342 -6.70 -10.25 51.90
N ASN A 343 -6.09 -10.70 50.80
CA ASN A 343 -5.21 -11.87 50.70
C ASN A 343 -3.71 -11.55 50.89
N GLY A 344 -3.36 -10.32 51.29
CA GLY A 344 -1.98 -9.85 51.49
C GLY A 344 -1.24 -9.42 50.21
N VAL A 345 -1.78 -9.67 49.02
CA VAL A 345 -1.14 -9.32 47.74
C VAL A 345 -1.14 -7.79 47.54
N ARG A 346 0.02 -7.24 47.17
CA ARG A 346 0.20 -5.83 46.77
C ARG A 346 0.39 -5.73 45.26
N ALA A 347 -0.10 -4.66 44.66
CA ALA A 347 0.04 -4.39 43.23
C ALA A 347 0.82 -3.10 42.99
N ILE A 348 1.92 -3.18 42.26
CA ILE A 348 2.66 -2.01 41.78
C ILE A 348 2.07 -1.63 40.43
N ARG A 349 1.52 -0.41 40.32
CA ARG A 349 0.98 0.15 39.07
C ARG A 349 1.92 1.18 38.48
N VAL A 350 2.40 0.94 37.27
CA VAL A 350 3.10 1.96 36.48
C VAL A 350 2.10 3.04 36.05
N THR A 351 2.46 4.29 36.29
CA THR A 351 1.65 5.49 35.98
C THR A 351 2.17 6.16 34.70
N GLY A 352 1.55 7.26 34.26
CA GLY A 352 1.88 7.91 32.97
C GLY A 352 1.23 7.28 31.73
N GLY A 353 0.40 6.25 31.90
CA GLY A 353 -0.49 5.72 30.85
C GLY A 353 0.25 5.08 29.68
N LEU A 354 -0.28 5.26 28.46
CA LEU A 354 0.21 4.56 27.26
C LEU A 354 1.69 4.80 26.95
N VAL A 355 2.20 6.00 27.23
CA VAL A 355 3.60 6.38 26.97
C VAL A 355 4.55 5.53 27.83
N GLN A 356 4.34 5.54 29.15
CA GLN A 356 5.16 4.75 30.07
C GLN A 356 4.94 3.24 29.90
N ARG A 357 3.75 2.81 29.49
CA ARG A 357 3.45 1.43 29.15
C ARG A 357 4.27 0.94 27.94
N LEU A 358 4.31 1.70 26.84
CA LEU A 358 5.11 1.31 25.68
C LEU A 358 6.60 1.46 25.94
N ARG A 359 7.04 2.49 26.69
CA ARG A 359 8.41 2.55 27.23
C ARG A 359 8.76 1.29 28.02
N PHE A 360 7.88 0.79 28.88
CA PHE A 360 8.12 -0.46 29.61
C PHE A 360 8.27 -1.65 28.67
N PHE A 361 7.36 -1.82 27.70
CA PHE A 361 7.44 -2.92 26.73
C PHE A 361 8.67 -2.85 25.83
N HIS A 362 9.15 -1.66 25.47
CA HIS A 362 10.34 -1.48 24.65
C HIS A 362 11.63 -1.59 25.47
N THR A 363 11.69 -1.03 26.68
CA THR A 363 12.89 -1.09 27.55
C THR A 363 13.12 -2.46 28.19
N CYS A 364 12.06 -3.18 28.52
CA CYS A 364 12.16 -4.47 29.21
C CYS A 364 11.93 -5.66 28.27
N GLU A 365 11.16 -5.50 27.19
CA GLU A 365 10.83 -6.55 26.22
C GLU A 365 10.25 -7.88 26.80
N PRO A 366 9.15 -7.82 27.59
CA PRO A 366 8.46 -9.02 28.05
C PRO A 366 7.99 -9.89 26.87
N ALA A 367 8.07 -11.20 27.03
CA ALA A 367 7.77 -12.20 26.03
C ALA A 367 6.29 -12.19 25.61
N ILE A 368 5.37 -11.91 26.53
CA ILE A 368 3.95 -12.20 26.29
C ILE A 368 3.31 -11.14 25.37
N VAL A 369 3.24 -11.45 24.07
CA VAL A 369 2.78 -10.56 22.99
C VAL A 369 1.39 -10.01 23.28
N ARG A 370 0.47 -10.87 23.71
CA ARG A 370 -0.92 -10.49 24.00
C ARG A 370 -1.08 -9.46 25.14
N LYS A 371 -0.05 -9.27 25.99
CA LYS A 371 -0.04 -8.22 27.02
C LYS A 371 0.36 -6.84 26.44
N ARG A 372 0.87 -6.79 25.20
CA ARG A 372 1.43 -5.59 24.53
C ARG A 372 0.51 -4.92 23.51
N GLU A 373 -0.60 -5.54 23.14
CA GLU A 373 -1.48 -5.11 22.04
C GLU A 373 -2.09 -3.71 22.23
N LEU A 374 -2.30 -3.01 21.10
CA LEU A 374 -2.81 -1.64 21.05
C LEU A 374 -4.12 -1.46 20.27
N ASP A 375 -4.69 -2.51 19.68
CA ASP A 375 -5.88 -2.38 18.84
C ASP A 375 -7.06 -1.74 19.58
N GLY A 376 -7.66 -0.73 18.94
CA GLY A 376 -8.74 0.06 19.52
C GLY A 376 -8.31 1.05 20.62
N VAL A 377 -7.05 1.08 21.05
CA VAL A 377 -6.55 2.07 22.02
C VAL A 377 -6.63 3.46 21.39
N ALA A 378 -7.22 4.42 22.10
CA ALA A 378 -7.35 5.79 21.62
C ALA A 378 -5.99 6.51 21.59
N LEU A 379 -5.67 7.12 20.46
CA LEU A 379 -4.55 8.02 20.27
C LEU A 379 -4.79 9.31 21.06
N LYS A 380 -4.21 9.40 22.26
CA LYS A 380 -4.29 10.59 23.11
C LYS A 380 -3.07 11.48 22.89
N SER A 381 -3.29 12.78 22.67
CA SER A 381 -2.24 13.79 22.80
C SER A 381 -1.79 13.90 24.25
N ALA A 382 -0.81 13.11 24.68
CA ALA A 382 -0.02 13.46 25.86
C ALA A 382 0.79 14.74 25.56
N GLY A 383 1.02 15.58 26.57
CA GLY A 383 1.88 16.77 26.43
C GLY A 383 3.34 16.41 26.09
N GLY A 384 4.11 17.40 25.63
CA GLY A 384 5.57 17.28 25.43
C GLY A 384 6.06 17.29 23.97
N ARG A 385 5.24 16.94 22.98
CA ARG A 385 5.68 16.75 21.57
C ARG A 385 5.67 18.00 20.69
N CYS A 386 6.03 19.15 21.25
CA CYS A 386 6.23 20.37 20.45
C CYS A 386 7.45 20.20 19.54
N VAL A 387 7.39 20.69 18.30
CA VAL A 387 8.57 20.77 17.44
C VAL A 387 9.57 21.78 18.04
N VAL A 388 10.83 21.40 18.16
CA VAL A 388 11.94 22.26 18.63
C VAL A 388 12.71 22.81 17.43
N SER A 389 13.05 21.95 16.47
CA SER A 389 13.74 22.36 15.25
C SER A 389 13.34 21.50 14.04
N VAL A 390 13.53 22.09 12.86
CA VAL A 390 13.57 21.41 11.57
C VAL A 390 14.81 21.89 10.85
N GLU A 391 15.81 21.02 10.71
CA GLU A 391 17.16 21.37 10.25
C GLU A 391 17.47 20.62 8.95
N PRO A 392 17.93 21.29 7.87
CA PRO A 392 18.46 20.58 6.71
C PRO A 392 19.73 19.83 7.10
N LEU A 393 19.87 18.57 6.67
CA LEU A 393 21.11 17.81 6.82
C LEU A 393 22.20 18.21 5.80
N GLY A 394 21.90 19.12 4.87
CA GLY A 394 22.83 19.62 3.85
C GLY A 394 23.15 18.63 2.73
N LEU A 395 22.64 17.40 2.80
CA LEU A 395 22.93 16.31 1.87
C LEU A 395 21.66 15.59 1.42
N ALA A 396 21.72 14.99 0.23
CA ALA A 396 20.71 14.07 -0.25
C ALA A 396 21.10 12.64 0.16
N MET A 397 20.18 11.93 0.82
CA MET A 397 20.41 10.56 1.31
C MET A 397 19.28 9.63 0.89
N ARG A 398 19.53 8.31 1.03
CA ARG A 398 18.52 7.28 0.81
C ARG A 398 17.46 7.35 1.91
N LEU A 399 16.25 7.72 1.52
CA LEU A 399 15.05 7.74 2.33
C LEU A 399 14.09 6.67 1.82
N TYR A 400 13.33 6.06 2.71
CA TYR A 400 12.38 4.98 2.50
C TYR A 400 10.94 5.47 2.69
N ASP A 401 9.97 4.80 2.08
CA ASP A 401 8.56 5.00 2.40
C ASP A 401 7.80 3.68 2.25
N ILE A 402 6.67 3.58 2.93
CA ILE A 402 5.80 2.41 2.95
C ILE A 402 4.36 2.75 2.59
N THR A 403 3.61 1.73 2.25
CA THR A 403 2.15 1.82 2.09
C THR A 403 1.49 0.92 3.08
N THR A 404 0.48 1.44 3.77
CA THR A 404 -0.40 0.70 4.68
C THR A 404 -1.84 0.75 4.21
N GLY A 405 -2.66 -0.18 4.71
CA GLY A 405 -4.12 -0.15 4.50
C GLY A 405 -4.85 0.94 5.30
N THR A 406 -4.19 1.69 6.19
CA THR A 406 -4.78 2.83 6.93
C THR A 406 -4.44 4.21 6.36
N GLU A 407 -3.62 4.28 5.31
CA GLU A 407 -3.08 5.52 4.73
C GLU A 407 -2.13 6.32 5.66
N ASP A 408 -1.78 5.74 6.81
CA ASP A 408 -0.78 6.24 7.78
C ASP A 408 -0.04 5.10 8.52
N PHE A 409 1.02 5.43 9.26
CA PHE A 409 1.77 4.50 10.12
C PHE A 409 2.42 5.23 11.32
N ILE A 410 2.87 4.47 12.33
CA ILE A 410 3.58 5.05 13.49
C ILE A 410 5.11 4.96 13.30
N ALA A 411 5.74 6.10 13.04
CA ALA A 411 7.18 6.26 12.85
C ALA A 411 7.80 6.97 14.05
N ASN A 412 8.78 6.36 14.72
CA ASN A 412 9.36 6.80 16.00
C ASN A 412 8.33 7.38 16.99
N GLY A 413 7.22 6.65 17.15
CA GLY A 413 6.13 7.00 18.04
C GLY A 413 5.22 8.16 17.62
N VAL A 414 5.34 8.70 16.40
CA VAL A 414 4.44 9.73 15.84
C VAL A 414 3.76 9.26 14.55
N VAL A 415 2.58 9.83 14.23
CA VAL A 415 1.79 9.41 13.07
C VAL A 415 2.31 10.06 11.77
N SER A 416 2.62 9.22 10.80
CA SER A 416 3.24 9.51 9.49
C SER A 416 2.29 9.16 8.32
N HIS A 417 2.37 9.86 7.18
CA HIS A 417 1.45 9.73 6.03
C HIS A 417 2.02 8.94 4.84
N ASN A 418 1.15 8.28 4.04
CA ASN A 418 1.51 7.47 2.85
C ASN A 418 1.38 8.22 1.48
N CYS A 419 1.31 7.47 0.36
CA CYS A 419 1.03 7.95 -1.01
C CYS A 419 -0.13 7.14 -1.67
N PHE A 420 -1.25 7.79 -2.03
CA PHE A 420 -2.52 7.25 -2.53
C PHE A 420 -2.67 6.97 -4.05
N ALA A 421 -2.08 7.75 -4.98
CA ALA A 421 -2.55 7.86 -6.38
C ALA A 421 -1.70 7.16 -7.47
N ARG A 422 -0.47 6.76 -7.12
CA ARG A 422 0.42 5.86 -7.88
C ARG A 422 0.18 4.31 -7.74
N PRO A 423 -0.93 3.75 -7.16
CA PRO A 423 -1.07 2.30 -6.90
C PRO A 423 -1.01 1.35 -8.10
N THR A 424 -1.19 1.80 -9.34
CA THR A 424 -1.18 0.85 -10.47
C THR A 424 0.18 0.19 -10.64
N HIS A 425 1.27 0.88 -10.30
CA HIS A 425 2.63 0.34 -10.28
C HIS A 425 2.89 -0.63 -9.12
N ARG A 426 2.27 -0.39 -7.95
CA ARG A 426 2.41 -1.28 -6.77
C ARG A 426 1.90 -2.70 -7.00
N TYR A 427 0.99 -2.93 -7.93
CA TYR A 427 0.57 -4.28 -8.31
C TYR A 427 1.63 -5.09 -9.06
N LEU A 428 2.79 -4.48 -9.37
CA LEU A 428 3.90 -5.07 -10.13
C LEU A 428 5.25 -4.93 -9.40
N ASP A 429 5.21 -4.73 -8.08
CA ASP A 429 6.37 -4.42 -7.21
C ASP A 429 7.19 -3.17 -7.58
N PHE A 430 6.72 -2.35 -8.52
CA PHE A 430 7.35 -1.06 -8.80
C PHE A 430 6.96 0.00 -7.79
N GLY A 431 7.94 0.86 -7.49
CA GLY A 431 7.72 2.00 -6.65
C GLY A 431 6.56 2.84 -7.16
N PRO A 432 5.75 3.41 -6.26
CA PRO A 432 4.78 4.40 -6.68
C PRO A 432 5.47 5.57 -7.37
N GLY A 433 6.68 5.95 -6.94
CA GLY A 433 7.39 7.21 -7.22
C GLY A 433 8.06 7.40 -8.58
N ARG A 434 9.36 7.74 -8.58
CA ARG A 434 10.19 7.92 -9.80
C ARG A 434 10.00 6.76 -10.78
N ASP A 435 9.75 5.58 -10.26
CA ASP A 435 9.53 4.33 -10.96
C ASP A 435 8.29 4.33 -11.88
N PHE A 436 7.23 5.08 -11.57
CA PHE A 436 6.12 5.29 -12.52
C PHE A 436 6.62 5.87 -13.85
N GLU A 437 7.73 6.60 -13.79
CA GLU A 437 8.32 7.38 -14.87
C GLU A 437 9.52 6.68 -15.51
N ARG A 438 10.04 5.64 -14.85
CA ARG A 438 11.31 4.98 -15.19
C ARG A 438 11.26 3.45 -15.23
N GLU A 439 10.15 2.84 -14.82
CA GLU A 439 9.91 1.39 -14.80
C GLU A 439 8.62 1.13 -15.62
N ILE A 440 8.71 1.26 -16.93
CA ILE A 440 7.52 1.23 -17.81
C ILE A 440 7.20 -0.22 -18.18
N VAL A 441 6.00 -0.69 -17.86
CA VAL A 441 5.57 -2.05 -18.21
C VAL A 441 4.89 -2.03 -19.57
N VAL A 442 5.35 -2.90 -20.46
CA VAL A 442 5.00 -2.96 -21.87
C VAL A 442 4.32 -4.30 -22.15
N LYS A 443 3.03 -4.27 -22.47
CA LYS A 443 2.28 -5.48 -22.81
C LYS A 443 2.55 -5.89 -24.25
N VAL A 444 3.64 -6.61 -24.49
CA VAL A 444 4.13 -6.91 -25.84
C VAL A 444 3.13 -7.71 -26.70
N ASN A 445 2.30 -8.54 -26.07
CA ASN A 445 1.23 -9.29 -26.75
C ASN A 445 -0.14 -8.59 -26.78
N ALA A 446 -0.19 -7.28 -26.53
CA ALA A 446 -1.47 -6.55 -26.51
C ALA A 446 -2.26 -6.64 -27.83
N PRO A 447 -1.65 -6.55 -29.03
CA PRO A 447 -2.35 -6.74 -30.30
C PRO A 447 -3.11 -8.06 -30.42
N GLU A 448 -2.45 -9.18 -30.09
CA GLU A 448 -2.99 -10.54 -30.20
C GLU A 448 -4.13 -10.73 -29.22
N VAL A 449 -3.95 -10.27 -27.97
CA VAL A 449 -4.98 -10.35 -26.94
C VAL A 449 -6.19 -9.53 -27.34
N VAL A 450 -6.03 -8.29 -27.82
CA VAL A 450 -7.16 -7.46 -28.31
C VAL A 450 -7.93 -8.20 -29.41
N ARG A 451 -7.24 -8.75 -30.41
CA ARG A 451 -7.88 -9.53 -31.51
C ARG A 451 -8.68 -10.72 -30.97
N ILE A 452 -8.13 -11.48 -30.01
CA ILE A 452 -8.82 -12.60 -29.36
C ILE A 452 -10.04 -12.14 -28.55
N GLU A 453 -9.93 -11.04 -27.79
CA GLU A 453 -11.01 -10.58 -26.91
C GLU A 453 -12.19 -9.99 -27.68
N LEU A 454 -11.94 -9.27 -28.79
CA LEU A 454 -12.97 -8.72 -29.67
C LEU A 454 -13.70 -9.81 -30.47
N ALA A 455 -13.03 -10.91 -30.81
CA ALA A 455 -13.62 -12.06 -31.51
C ALA A 455 -14.53 -12.93 -30.63
N ARG A 456 -14.64 -12.66 -29.32
CA ARG A 456 -15.49 -13.45 -28.41
C ARG A 456 -16.98 -13.28 -28.75
N PRO A 457 -17.79 -14.36 -28.84
CA PRO A 457 -19.23 -14.24 -29.11
C PRO A 457 -20.02 -13.40 -28.09
N SER A 458 -19.48 -13.20 -26.88
CA SER A 458 -20.05 -12.36 -25.82
C SER A 458 -19.80 -10.86 -26.01
N TRP A 459 -18.90 -10.46 -26.91
CA TRP A 459 -18.53 -9.08 -27.17
C TRP A 459 -19.60 -8.37 -28.02
N ARG A 460 -20.08 -7.20 -27.56
CA ARG A 460 -21.23 -6.53 -28.18
C ARG A 460 -20.85 -5.43 -29.17
N GLY A 461 -19.56 -5.12 -29.32
CA GLY A 461 -19.09 -4.02 -30.17
C GLY A 461 -19.11 -2.67 -29.45
N GLU A 462 -18.91 -2.67 -28.12
CA GLU A 462 -18.93 -1.44 -27.34
C GLU A 462 -17.72 -0.53 -27.62
N HIS A 463 -17.90 0.78 -27.48
CA HIS A 463 -16.82 1.75 -27.70
C HIS A 463 -15.65 1.57 -26.73
N VAL A 464 -14.45 1.43 -27.29
CA VAL A 464 -13.19 1.28 -26.55
C VAL A 464 -12.37 2.56 -26.62
N ALA A 465 -11.97 3.11 -25.48
CA ALA A 465 -11.15 4.32 -25.40
C ALA A 465 -9.69 4.03 -24.99
N LEU A 466 -8.75 4.67 -25.67
CA LEU A 466 -7.31 4.56 -25.41
C LEU A 466 -6.78 5.91 -24.91
N GLY A 467 -5.74 5.89 -24.06
CA GLY A 467 -5.18 7.10 -23.45
C GLY A 467 -5.91 7.62 -22.21
N THR A 468 -6.74 6.78 -21.57
CA THR A 468 -7.55 7.19 -20.43
C THR A 468 -6.84 7.14 -19.08
N ASN A 469 -5.68 6.46 -19.01
CA ASN A 469 -4.94 6.19 -17.77
C ASN A 469 -3.43 6.40 -17.92
N THR A 470 -2.87 5.95 -19.05
CA THR A 470 -1.49 6.19 -19.50
C THR A 470 -1.53 6.55 -20.98
N ASP A 471 -0.58 7.37 -21.45
CA ASP A 471 -0.55 7.77 -22.86
C ASP A 471 -0.12 6.56 -23.74
N PRO A 472 -0.81 6.29 -24.86
CA PRO A 472 -0.45 5.18 -25.76
C PRO A 472 0.69 5.51 -26.73
N TYR A 473 1.00 6.79 -26.95
CA TYR A 473 2.06 7.26 -27.85
C TYR A 473 3.19 7.97 -27.09
N GLN A 474 3.53 7.41 -25.92
CA GLN A 474 4.80 7.73 -25.25
C GLN A 474 5.97 7.45 -26.21
N TRP A 475 7.10 8.13 -26.00
CA TRP A 475 8.30 8.00 -26.84
C TRP A 475 8.68 6.54 -27.19
N VAL A 476 8.51 5.61 -26.25
CA VAL A 476 8.87 4.20 -26.44
C VAL A 476 7.99 3.46 -27.46
N GLU A 477 6.78 3.94 -27.72
CA GLU A 477 5.91 3.40 -28.77
C GLU A 477 6.56 3.53 -30.16
N GLY A 478 7.49 4.47 -30.35
CA GLY A 478 8.29 4.58 -31.58
C GLY A 478 9.14 3.33 -31.86
N ARG A 479 9.55 2.60 -30.81
CA ARG A 479 10.27 1.32 -30.90
C ARG A 479 9.34 0.13 -30.86
N TYR A 480 8.44 0.08 -29.88
CA TYR A 480 7.58 -1.09 -29.63
C TYR A 480 6.49 -1.32 -30.67
N LYS A 481 5.94 -0.25 -31.26
CA LYS A 481 4.93 -0.33 -32.34
C LYS A 481 3.75 -1.25 -31.98
N LEU A 482 3.25 -1.17 -30.75
CA LEU A 482 2.07 -1.95 -30.32
C LEU A 482 0.77 -1.37 -30.89
N MET A 483 0.73 -0.06 -31.13
CA MET A 483 -0.48 0.63 -31.56
C MET A 483 -0.96 0.21 -32.96
N PRO A 484 -0.10 0.00 -33.99
CA PRO A 484 -0.50 -0.56 -35.28
C PRO A 484 -1.26 -1.88 -35.14
N GLY A 485 -0.70 -2.89 -34.46
CA GLY A 485 -1.36 -4.18 -34.29
C GLY A 485 -2.68 -4.09 -33.49
N ILE A 486 -2.79 -3.14 -32.56
CA ILE A 486 -4.05 -2.84 -31.87
C ILE A 486 -5.07 -2.25 -32.87
N TRP A 487 -4.68 -1.28 -33.71
CA TRP A 487 -5.60 -0.69 -34.70
C TRP A 487 -6.04 -1.67 -35.78
N GLU A 488 -5.16 -2.56 -36.24
CA GLU A 488 -5.54 -3.69 -37.09
C GLU A 488 -6.63 -4.52 -36.41
N ALA A 489 -6.43 -4.93 -35.15
CA ALA A 489 -7.42 -5.71 -34.42
C ALA A 489 -8.77 -4.96 -34.27
N MET A 490 -8.76 -3.63 -34.07
CA MET A 490 -9.98 -2.81 -34.04
C MET A 490 -10.66 -2.73 -35.42
N ARG A 491 -9.88 -2.60 -36.51
CA ARG A 491 -10.33 -2.55 -37.90
C ARG A 491 -10.95 -3.88 -38.33
N ASP A 492 -10.23 -4.98 -38.09
CA ASP A 492 -10.64 -6.35 -38.41
C ASP A 492 -11.97 -6.69 -37.70
N ALA A 493 -12.12 -6.29 -36.44
CA ALA A 493 -13.35 -6.45 -35.66
C ALA A 493 -14.43 -5.38 -35.92
N ARG A 494 -14.14 -4.37 -36.75
CA ARG A 494 -14.97 -3.17 -37.00
C ARG A 494 -15.47 -2.49 -35.72
N ASN A 495 -14.63 -2.42 -34.69
CA ASN A 495 -15.05 -1.99 -33.35
C ASN A 495 -14.90 -0.47 -33.14
N PRO A 496 -15.98 0.24 -32.74
CA PRO A 496 -15.91 1.68 -32.46
C PRO A 496 -14.86 2.02 -31.40
N CYS A 497 -14.05 3.04 -31.65
CA CYS A 497 -12.99 3.41 -30.72
C CYS A 497 -12.52 4.86 -30.80
N SER A 498 -11.74 5.27 -29.81
CA SER A 498 -11.16 6.62 -29.74
C SER A 498 -9.82 6.64 -29.04
N VAL A 499 -8.94 7.55 -29.44
CA VAL A 499 -7.65 7.77 -28.77
C VAL A 499 -7.50 9.19 -28.24
N LEU A 500 -6.99 9.31 -27.02
CA LEU A 500 -6.47 10.55 -26.44
C LEU A 500 -4.95 10.43 -26.29
N THR A 501 -4.18 11.43 -26.71
CA THR A 501 -2.72 11.46 -26.52
C THR A 501 -2.16 12.88 -26.42
N LYS A 502 -0.95 13.01 -25.89
CA LYS A 502 -0.11 14.22 -25.87
C LYS A 502 0.99 14.20 -26.93
N SER A 503 0.97 13.25 -27.87
CA SER A 503 2.09 12.99 -28.79
C SER A 503 1.67 13.04 -30.26
N PRO A 504 2.42 13.74 -31.15
CA PRO A 504 2.20 13.71 -32.58
C PRO A 504 2.71 12.41 -33.22
N LEU A 505 3.38 11.52 -32.47
CA LEU A 505 3.76 10.17 -32.93
C LEU A 505 2.57 9.37 -33.46
N LEU A 506 1.35 9.69 -33.01
CA LEU A 506 0.07 9.26 -33.57
C LEU A 506 0.01 9.33 -35.12
N LEU A 507 0.65 10.32 -35.75
CA LEU A 507 0.68 10.50 -37.21
C LEU A 507 1.34 9.34 -37.96
N ARG A 508 2.26 8.60 -37.32
CA ARG A 508 2.89 7.40 -37.90
C ARG A 508 1.84 6.37 -38.35
N ASP A 509 0.75 6.27 -37.60
CA ASP A 509 -0.28 5.24 -37.79
C ASP A 509 -1.48 5.76 -38.62
N LEU A 510 -1.37 6.96 -39.21
CA LEU A 510 -2.40 7.61 -40.02
C LEU A 510 -2.95 6.74 -41.17
N PRO A 511 -2.14 6.01 -41.98
CA PRO A 511 -2.69 5.17 -43.05
C PRO A 511 -3.67 4.13 -42.53
N LEU A 512 -3.33 3.48 -41.41
CA LEU A 512 -4.16 2.48 -40.76
C LEU A 512 -5.40 3.09 -40.06
N MET A 513 -5.30 4.33 -39.58
CA MET A 513 -6.47 5.07 -39.09
C MET A 513 -7.47 5.40 -40.20
N ARG A 514 -7.01 5.62 -41.44
CA ARG A 514 -7.90 5.83 -42.60
C ARG A 514 -8.67 4.55 -42.93
N GLU A 515 -8.01 3.39 -42.87
CA GLU A 515 -8.69 2.08 -43.01
C GLU A 515 -9.69 1.83 -41.87
N LEU A 516 -9.29 2.10 -40.63
CA LEU A 516 -10.14 1.95 -39.45
C LEU A 516 -11.39 2.84 -39.52
N ALA A 517 -11.22 4.13 -39.85
CA ALA A 517 -12.32 5.09 -40.00
C ALA A 517 -13.24 4.77 -41.20
N ALA A 518 -12.78 3.99 -42.19
CA ALA A 518 -13.61 3.53 -43.30
C ALA A 518 -14.55 2.36 -42.92
N VAL A 519 -14.26 1.63 -41.83
CA VAL A 519 -15.03 0.43 -41.43
C VAL A 519 -15.77 0.56 -40.10
N THR A 520 -15.44 1.56 -39.27
CA THR A 520 -16.08 1.80 -37.97
C THR A 520 -15.90 3.25 -37.49
N ASP A 521 -16.67 3.66 -36.48
CA ASP A 521 -16.53 4.98 -35.88
C ASP A 521 -15.17 5.10 -35.14
N PHE A 522 -14.27 5.93 -35.68
CA PHE A 522 -12.98 6.28 -35.07
C PHE A 522 -12.86 7.78 -34.85
N THR A 523 -12.33 8.18 -33.69
CA THR A 523 -12.05 9.58 -33.35
C THR A 523 -10.74 9.72 -32.59
N ALA A 524 -9.98 10.77 -32.91
CA ALA A 524 -8.76 11.11 -32.18
C ALA A 524 -8.94 12.41 -31.39
N SER A 525 -8.14 12.58 -30.34
CA SER A 525 -7.97 13.88 -29.70
C SER A 525 -6.58 14.05 -29.16
N LEU A 526 -6.01 15.24 -29.36
CA LEU A 526 -4.76 15.63 -28.72
C LEU A 526 -5.03 16.50 -27.51
N SER A 527 -4.40 16.14 -26.39
CA SER A 527 -4.43 16.90 -25.15
C SER A 527 -3.47 18.09 -25.28
N ILE A 528 -4.00 19.30 -25.38
CA ILE A 528 -3.24 20.54 -25.54
C ILE A 528 -3.74 21.52 -24.47
N PRO A 529 -3.09 21.60 -23.29
CA PRO A 529 -3.59 22.45 -22.21
C PRO A 529 -3.28 23.93 -22.43
N THR A 530 -2.25 24.30 -23.20
CA THR A 530 -1.83 25.70 -23.39
C THR A 530 -0.96 25.85 -24.64
N LEU A 531 -0.91 27.06 -25.21
CA LEU A 531 0.12 27.48 -26.18
C LEU A 531 1.21 28.35 -25.55
N ASP A 532 1.03 28.80 -24.30
CA ASP A 532 2.04 29.55 -23.57
C ASP A 532 3.23 28.63 -23.22
N GLU A 533 4.39 28.91 -23.79
CA GLU A 533 5.59 28.08 -23.62
C GLU A 533 6.00 27.94 -22.15
N LYS A 534 5.87 29.00 -21.35
CA LYS A 534 6.26 29.00 -19.94
C LYS A 534 5.37 28.07 -19.13
N ALA A 535 4.06 28.12 -19.34
CA ALA A 535 3.09 27.21 -18.73
C ALA A 535 3.26 25.78 -19.22
N TRP A 536 3.54 25.54 -20.52
CA TRP A 536 3.82 24.21 -21.06
C TRP A 536 5.09 23.59 -20.45
N ARG A 537 6.23 24.28 -20.54
CA ARG A 537 7.51 23.82 -19.96
C ARG A 537 7.40 23.58 -18.45
N ALA A 538 6.59 24.36 -17.74
CA ALA A 538 6.35 24.14 -16.33
C ALA A 538 5.46 22.91 -16.07
N THR A 539 4.35 22.75 -16.79
CA THR A 539 3.30 21.76 -16.46
C THR A 539 3.52 20.36 -17.03
N GLU A 540 4.18 20.24 -18.19
CA GLU A 540 4.39 18.97 -18.88
C GLU A 540 5.66 18.94 -19.76
N PRO A 541 6.86 19.21 -19.18
CA PRO A 541 8.11 19.44 -19.94
C PRO A 541 8.57 18.27 -20.83
N HIS A 542 8.15 17.04 -20.54
CA HIS A 542 8.53 15.83 -21.30
C HIS A 542 7.53 15.51 -22.43
N THR A 543 6.55 16.37 -22.68
CA THR A 543 5.62 16.25 -23.82
C THR A 543 6.14 17.01 -25.03
N PRO A 544 5.81 16.58 -26.25
CA PRO A 544 6.04 17.36 -27.46
C PRO A 544 5.40 18.76 -27.43
N HIS A 545 6.01 19.70 -28.15
CA HIS A 545 5.60 21.11 -28.17
C HIS A 545 4.11 21.29 -28.55
N PRO A 546 3.35 22.21 -27.92
CA PRO A 546 1.93 22.41 -28.23
C PRO A 546 1.62 22.70 -29.71
N ARG A 547 2.52 23.40 -30.43
CA ARG A 547 2.36 23.65 -31.87
C ARG A 547 2.46 22.36 -32.70
N ALA A 548 3.45 21.51 -32.43
CA ALA A 548 3.57 20.20 -33.09
C ALA A 548 2.34 19.29 -32.83
N ARG A 549 1.69 19.43 -31.67
CA ARG A 549 0.41 18.77 -31.40
C ARG A 549 -0.74 19.36 -32.23
N LEU A 550 -0.83 20.68 -32.40
CA LEU A 550 -1.81 21.30 -33.30
C LEU A 550 -1.57 20.94 -34.77
N GLU A 551 -0.32 20.92 -35.21
CA GLU A 551 0.06 20.47 -36.57
C GLU A 551 -0.40 19.03 -36.82
N ALA A 552 -0.29 18.14 -35.83
CA ALA A 552 -0.83 16.79 -35.90
C ALA A 552 -2.36 16.74 -35.96
N VAL A 553 -3.08 17.61 -35.22
CA VAL A 553 -4.53 17.77 -35.37
C VAL A 553 -4.89 18.17 -36.81
N ALA A 554 -4.16 19.15 -37.37
CA ALA A 554 -4.37 19.63 -38.73
C ALA A 554 -4.13 18.53 -39.78
N GLU A 555 -3.05 17.76 -39.64
CA GLU A 555 -2.70 16.70 -40.58
C GLU A 555 -3.70 15.53 -40.54
N LEU A 556 -4.15 15.13 -39.34
CA LEU A 556 -5.18 14.09 -39.20
C LEU A 556 -6.51 14.53 -39.83
N ASN A 557 -6.95 15.77 -39.57
CA ASN A 557 -8.19 16.29 -40.15
C ASN A 557 -8.09 16.48 -41.68
N ARG A 558 -6.94 16.94 -42.21
CA ARG A 558 -6.67 16.98 -43.67
C ARG A 558 -6.81 15.61 -44.33
N ASN A 559 -6.47 14.54 -43.62
CA ASN A 559 -6.59 13.16 -44.10
C ASN A 559 -7.92 12.48 -43.75
N GLY A 560 -8.92 13.25 -43.31
CA GLY A 560 -10.27 12.75 -43.03
C GLY A 560 -10.45 12.01 -41.71
N ILE A 561 -9.48 12.08 -40.78
CA ILE A 561 -9.57 11.47 -39.44
C ILE A 561 -10.15 12.50 -38.46
N PRO A 562 -11.39 12.32 -37.94
CA PRO A 562 -12.03 13.31 -37.09
C PRO A 562 -11.25 13.52 -35.78
N THR A 563 -10.54 14.63 -35.68
CA THR A 563 -9.57 14.90 -34.62
C THR A 563 -9.88 16.21 -33.88
N GLY A 564 -10.05 16.12 -32.56
CA GLY A 564 -10.34 17.27 -31.70
C GLY A 564 -9.22 17.67 -30.75
N VAL A 565 -9.30 18.88 -30.19
CA VAL A 565 -8.40 19.35 -29.13
C VAL A 565 -9.06 19.18 -27.76
N LEU A 566 -8.34 18.57 -26.82
CA LEU A 566 -8.75 18.49 -25.42
C LEU A 566 -7.87 19.38 -24.55
N ILE A 567 -8.44 20.49 -24.06
CA ILE A 567 -7.78 21.39 -23.11
C ILE A 567 -7.87 20.74 -21.73
N ALA A 568 -6.93 19.84 -21.46
CA ALA A 568 -6.86 19.04 -20.25
C ALA A 568 -5.41 18.98 -19.71
N PRO A 569 -5.17 19.37 -18.43
CA PRO A 569 -6.11 20.05 -17.54
C PRO A 569 -6.25 21.56 -17.86
N LEU A 570 -7.46 22.08 -17.71
CA LEU A 570 -7.69 23.51 -17.46
C LEU A 570 -7.35 23.82 -16.00
N MET A 571 -6.40 24.71 -15.81
CA MET A 571 -5.71 25.03 -14.57
C MET A 571 -5.95 26.51 -14.22
N PRO A 572 -6.93 26.81 -13.34
CA PRO A 572 -7.20 28.13 -12.77
C PRO A 572 -5.96 29.01 -12.46
N GLY A 573 -5.72 30.04 -13.27
CA GLY A 573 -4.65 31.04 -13.17
C GLY A 573 -3.38 30.72 -13.98
N ILE A 574 -3.32 29.56 -14.63
CA ILE A 574 -2.13 29.04 -15.34
C ILE A 574 -2.33 29.09 -16.86
N ASN A 575 -3.48 28.59 -17.32
CA ASN A 575 -3.86 28.47 -18.73
C ASN A 575 -5.37 28.74 -18.95
N ASP A 576 -5.98 29.56 -18.09
CA ASP A 576 -7.41 29.90 -18.12
C ASP A 576 -7.68 31.40 -18.27
N ALA A 577 -6.66 32.22 -18.56
CA ALA A 577 -6.85 33.60 -18.94
C ALA A 577 -7.64 33.65 -20.26
N PRO A 578 -8.64 34.54 -20.43
CA PRO A 578 -9.46 34.57 -21.63
C PRO A 578 -8.65 34.60 -22.92
N GLU A 579 -7.60 35.41 -22.97
CA GLU A 579 -6.75 35.64 -24.13
C GLU A 579 -5.90 34.40 -24.46
N GLN A 580 -5.42 33.68 -23.45
CA GLN A 580 -4.70 32.41 -23.62
C GLN A 580 -5.62 31.32 -24.17
N VAL A 581 -6.85 31.24 -23.66
CA VAL A 581 -7.85 30.26 -24.11
C VAL A 581 -8.32 30.61 -25.52
N GLU A 582 -8.65 31.87 -25.81
CA GLU A 582 -9.08 32.34 -27.13
C GLU A 582 -8.00 32.12 -28.19
N SER A 583 -6.72 32.39 -27.87
CA SER A 583 -5.59 32.08 -28.77
C SER A 583 -5.49 30.58 -29.08
N LEU A 584 -5.64 29.71 -28.07
CA LEU A 584 -5.66 28.26 -28.27
C LEU A 584 -6.92 27.78 -29.03
N LEU A 585 -8.08 28.39 -28.80
CA LEU A 585 -9.32 28.08 -29.54
C LEU A 585 -9.18 28.45 -31.02
N ALA A 586 -8.63 29.62 -31.34
CA ALA A 586 -8.41 30.07 -32.70
C ALA A 586 -7.40 29.17 -33.44
N ALA A 587 -6.26 28.86 -32.81
CA ALA A 587 -5.26 27.96 -33.39
C ALA A 587 -5.77 26.51 -33.54
N ALA A 588 -6.68 26.06 -32.67
CA ALA A 588 -7.35 24.77 -32.82
C ALA A 588 -8.36 24.76 -33.99
N GLU A 589 -9.07 25.87 -34.23
CA GLU A 589 -9.95 26.03 -35.39
C GLU A 589 -9.19 26.16 -36.71
N GLU A 590 -8.05 26.87 -36.70
CA GLU A 590 -7.10 26.93 -37.83
C GLU A 590 -6.52 25.53 -38.15
N ALA A 591 -6.23 24.73 -37.12
CA ALA A 591 -5.90 23.32 -37.24
C ALA A 591 -7.10 22.40 -37.60
N GLY A 592 -8.26 22.96 -37.92
CA GLY A 592 -9.44 22.21 -38.37
C GLY A 592 -10.06 21.29 -37.32
N ALA A 593 -9.84 21.53 -36.03
CA ALA A 593 -10.28 20.63 -34.96
C ALA A 593 -11.81 20.43 -34.95
N VAL A 594 -12.28 19.22 -35.25
CA VAL A 594 -13.73 18.89 -35.34
C VAL A 594 -14.48 18.98 -34.01
N SER A 595 -13.73 19.02 -32.90
CA SER A 595 -14.28 19.29 -31.58
C SER A 595 -13.21 19.93 -30.69
N ILE A 596 -13.64 20.80 -29.77
CA ILE A 596 -12.77 21.34 -28.73
C ILE A 596 -13.46 21.14 -27.38
N GLY A 597 -12.78 20.43 -26.48
CA GLY A 597 -13.26 20.11 -25.14
C GLY A 597 -12.37 20.70 -24.06
N GLY A 598 -12.94 20.98 -22.88
CA GLY A 598 -12.20 21.47 -21.72
C GLY A 598 -12.48 20.64 -20.48
N ILE A 599 -11.43 20.14 -19.81
CA ILE A 599 -11.54 19.41 -18.55
C ILE A 599 -10.83 20.21 -17.47
N ALA A 600 -11.59 20.77 -16.53
CA ALA A 600 -11.04 21.36 -15.32
C ALA A 600 -10.17 20.35 -14.57
N LEU A 601 -9.01 20.80 -14.08
CA LEU A 601 -8.07 20.00 -13.29
C LEU A 601 -8.79 19.20 -12.20
N HIS A 602 -8.36 17.95 -12.02
CA HIS A 602 -8.96 17.01 -11.07
C HIS A 602 -7.88 16.45 -10.15
N LEU A 603 -7.91 16.88 -8.88
CA LEU A 603 -6.86 16.67 -7.89
C LEU A 603 -7.26 15.58 -6.88
N ARG A 604 -7.20 14.32 -7.32
CA ARG A 604 -7.59 13.16 -6.50
C ARG A 604 -6.36 12.53 -5.81
N GLY A 605 -6.41 12.40 -4.48
CA GLY A 605 -5.33 11.80 -3.69
C GLY A 605 -3.97 12.48 -3.94
N ASP A 606 -2.90 11.72 -4.14
CA ASP A 606 -1.55 12.30 -4.36
C ASP A 606 -1.46 13.20 -5.58
N VAL A 607 -2.30 13.04 -6.61
CA VAL A 607 -2.26 13.97 -7.77
C VAL A 607 -2.45 15.40 -7.28
N ARG A 608 -3.21 15.60 -6.19
CA ARG A 608 -3.29 16.87 -5.48
C ARG A 608 -1.98 17.27 -4.82
N GLY A 609 -1.33 16.37 -4.09
CA GLY A 609 -0.04 16.62 -3.45
C GLY A 609 1.01 17.04 -4.47
N VAL A 610 1.28 16.14 -5.43
CA VAL A 610 2.12 16.34 -6.61
C VAL A 610 1.86 17.67 -7.31
N PHE A 611 0.60 17.95 -7.69
CA PHE A 611 0.27 19.21 -8.37
C PHE A 611 0.47 20.43 -7.48
N MET A 612 0.11 20.37 -6.20
CA MET A 612 0.29 21.50 -5.28
C MET A 612 1.77 21.71 -4.91
N ASP A 613 2.60 20.66 -4.90
CA ASP A 613 4.05 20.75 -4.73
C ASP A 613 4.69 21.45 -5.93
N TRP A 614 4.33 21.04 -7.15
CA TRP A 614 4.70 21.76 -8.37
C TRP A 614 4.21 23.21 -8.38
N LEU A 615 2.93 23.45 -8.07
CA LEU A 615 2.31 24.78 -8.06
C LEU A 615 3.03 25.72 -7.08
N ARG A 616 3.40 25.22 -5.90
CA ARG A 616 4.16 25.99 -4.90
C ARG A 616 5.59 26.34 -5.34
N GLY A 617 6.18 25.59 -6.26
CA GLY A 617 7.46 25.93 -6.90
C GLY A 617 7.31 26.87 -8.10
N ALA A 618 6.35 26.61 -8.99
CA ALA A 618 6.24 27.26 -10.30
C ALA A 618 5.31 28.48 -10.35
N ARG A 619 4.21 28.48 -9.58
CA ARG A 619 3.17 29.52 -9.54
C ARG A 619 2.62 29.73 -8.12
N PRO A 620 3.47 30.16 -7.16
CA PRO A 620 3.07 30.34 -5.76
C PRO A 620 1.94 31.38 -5.59
N ASP A 621 1.83 32.33 -6.51
CA ASP A 621 0.76 33.33 -6.61
C ASP A 621 -0.65 32.72 -6.68
N LEU A 622 -0.77 31.50 -7.22
CA LEU A 622 -2.04 30.82 -7.38
C LEU A 622 -2.40 29.89 -6.22
N VAL A 623 -1.47 29.58 -5.33
CA VAL A 623 -1.66 28.57 -4.27
C VAL A 623 -2.93 28.84 -3.43
N PRO A 624 -3.20 30.08 -2.95
CA PRO A 624 -4.45 30.37 -2.22
C PRO A 624 -5.71 30.18 -3.08
N ARG A 625 -5.64 30.41 -4.39
CA ARG A 625 -6.76 30.15 -5.33
C ARG A 625 -7.02 28.65 -5.41
N TYR A 626 -6.00 27.81 -5.57
CA TYR A 626 -6.16 26.35 -5.62
C TYR A 626 -6.58 25.74 -4.29
N GLU A 627 -6.07 26.23 -3.16
CA GLU A 627 -6.51 25.75 -1.85
C GLU A 627 -8.00 25.98 -1.63
N ARG A 628 -8.51 27.18 -1.97
CA ARG A 628 -9.96 27.47 -1.97
C ARG A 628 -10.72 26.60 -2.97
N LEU A 629 -10.23 26.48 -4.21
CA LEU A 629 -10.90 25.72 -5.27
C LEU A 629 -10.93 24.21 -5.01
N TYR A 630 -9.99 23.62 -4.29
CA TYR A 630 -10.00 22.16 -4.02
C TYR A 630 -10.26 21.83 -2.54
N ALA A 631 -10.62 22.82 -1.71
CA ALA A 631 -10.86 22.66 -0.27
C ALA A 631 -11.80 21.48 0.07
N ARG A 632 -12.88 21.29 -0.70
CA ARG A 632 -13.96 20.31 -0.41
C ARG A 632 -13.84 18.98 -1.16
N GLY A 633 -12.78 18.75 -1.94
CA GLY A 633 -12.59 17.47 -2.65
C GLY A 633 -11.73 17.58 -3.91
N ALA A 634 -11.74 16.51 -4.72
CA ALA A 634 -10.90 16.40 -5.91
C ALA A 634 -11.34 17.27 -7.11
N TYR A 635 -12.59 17.75 -7.12
CA TYR A 635 -13.14 18.58 -8.19
C TYR A 635 -13.28 20.03 -7.73
N ALA A 636 -12.91 20.99 -8.58
CA ALA A 636 -13.21 22.41 -8.36
C ALA A 636 -14.73 22.65 -8.17
N PRO A 637 -15.17 23.69 -7.44
CA PRO A 637 -16.56 24.10 -7.30
C PRO A 637 -17.32 24.12 -8.61
N ARG A 638 -18.62 23.81 -8.54
CA ARG A 638 -19.50 23.80 -9.71
C ARG A 638 -19.48 25.14 -10.47
N ALA A 639 -19.40 26.26 -9.77
CA ALA A 639 -19.25 27.59 -10.37
C ALA A 639 -17.95 27.74 -11.19
N GLU A 640 -16.80 27.33 -10.64
CA GLU A 640 -15.52 27.40 -11.37
C GLU A 640 -15.51 26.46 -12.56
N ARG A 641 -16.04 25.23 -12.43
CA ARG A 641 -16.20 24.31 -13.56
C ARG A 641 -17.14 24.87 -14.65
N ALA A 642 -18.17 25.62 -14.26
CA ALA A 642 -19.05 26.29 -15.21
C ALA A 642 -18.34 27.45 -15.92
N ARG A 643 -17.56 28.28 -15.20
CA ARG A 643 -16.73 29.35 -15.79
C ARG A 643 -15.70 28.80 -16.78
N LEU A 644 -14.93 27.79 -16.37
CA LEU A 644 -13.96 27.11 -17.24
C LEU A 644 -14.63 26.48 -18.47
N SER A 645 -15.82 25.87 -18.32
CA SER A 645 -16.57 25.33 -19.45
C SER A 645 -17.16 26.42 -20.35
N ALA A 646 -17.44 27.62 -19.83
CA ALA A 646 -17.91 28.76 -20.63
C ALA A 646 -16.78 29.35 -21.48
N LEU A 647 -15.55 29.47 -20.93
CA LEU A 647 -14.37 29.91 -21.68
C LEU A 647 -14.16 29.07 -22.95
N VAL A 648 -14.17 27.73 -22.82
CA VAL A 648 -13.98 26.82 -23.97
C VAL A 648 -15.17 26.81 -24.95
N ARG A 649 -16.37 27.25 -24.53
CA ARG A 649 -17.52 27.37 -25.43
C ARG A 649 -17.52 28.66 -26.25
N GLY A 650 -16.86 29.72 -25.77
CA GLY A 650 -16.89 31.04 -26.40
C GLY A 650 -18.29 31.66 -26.50
N ARG A 651 -18.38 32.87 -27.08
CA ARG A 651 -19.66 33.50 -27.42
C ARG A 651 -20.20 32.89 -28.72
N GLY A 652 -21.30 32.13 -28.63
CA GLY A 652 -22.09 31.71 -29.79
C GLY A 652 -21.84 30.29 -30.34
N ARG A 653 -20.83 29.53 -29.89
CA ARG A 653 -20.62 28.17 -30.40
C ARG A 653 -21.72 27.22 -29.89
N ARG A 654 -22.34 26.46 -30.80
CA ARG A 654 -23.17 25.31 -30.40
C ARG A 654 -22.29 24.27 -29.72
N PRO A 655 -22.74 23.62 -28.62
CA PRO A 655 -21.92 22.61 -27.97
C PRO A 655 -21.68 21.44 -28.93
N SER A 656 -20.41 21.15 -29.21
CA SER A 656 -19.99 19.89 -29.81
C SER A 656 -20.31 18.76 -28.82
N ARG A 657 -21.55 18.25 -28.91
CA ARG A 657 -21.94 17.05 -28.18
C ARG A 657 -21.04 15.94 -28.70
N TRP A 658 -20.29 15.32 -27.78
CA TRP A 658 -19.73 13.99 -27.97
C TRP A 658 -20.89 13.02 -28.25
N ARG A 659 -21.31 12.96 -29.52
CA ARG A 659 -22.19 11.93 -30.04
C ARG A 659 -21.28 10.78 -30.41
N LEU A 660 -21.05 9.88 -29.46
CA LEU A 660 -20.92 8.48 -29.84
C LEU A 660 -22.20 8.17 -30.61
N ARG A 661 -22.07 7.87 -31.91
CA ARG A 661 -23.16 7.26 -32.66
C ARG A 661 -23.51 5.97 -31.89
N PRO A 662 -24.78 5.71 -31.54
CA PRO A 662 -25.14 4.40 -31.04
C PRO A 662 -24.66 3.38 -32.08
N PRO A 663 -24.02 2.26 -31.69
CA PRO A 663 -23.62 1.27 -32.68
C PRO A 663 -24.86 0.92 -33.49
N ASP A 664 -24.74 1.00 -34.82
CA ASP A 664 -25.79 0.48 -35.69
C ASP A 664 -26.01 -0.98 -35.25
N PRO A 665 -27.25 -1.40 -34.97
CA PRO A 665 -27.50 -2.80 -34.69
C PRO A 665 -26.97 -3.56 -35.90
N ARG A 666 -25.94 -4.39 -35.67
CA ARG A 666 -25.39 -5.29 -36.69
C ARG A 666 -26.59 -5.86 -37.47
N PRO A 667 -26.63 -5.75 -38.81
CA PRO A 667 -27.49 -6.62 -39.58
C PRO A 667 -27.22 -8.02 -39.05
N VAL A 668 -28.21 -8.60 -38.40
CA VAL A 668 -28.21 -10.04 -38.18
C VAL A 668 -28.50 -10.55 -39.57
N ASP A 669 -27.44 -10.75 -40.36
CA ASP A 669 -27.54 -11.45 -41.62
C ASP A 669 -28.24 -12.76 -41.29
N ALA A 670 -29.51 -12.83 -41.73
CA ALA A 670 -30.35 -13.96 -41.45
C ALA A 670 -29.61 -15.18 -41.97
N ALA A 671 -29.30 -16.13 -41.08
CA ALA A 671 -28.53 -17.31 -41.44
C ALA A 671 -29.13 -17.90 -42.73
N PRO A 672 -28.33 -18.07 -43.81
CA PRO A 672 -28.86 -18.38 -45.11
C PRO A 672 -29.74 -19.62 -44.99
N ALA A 673 -30.98 -19.50 -45.45
CA ALA A 673 -31.96 -20.57 -45.35
C ALA A 673 -31.35 -21.85 -45.94
N ARG A 674 -31.49 -22.96 -45.21
CA ARG A 674 -30.92 -24.25 -45.61
C ARG A 674 -31.47 -24.68 -46.97
N SER A 675 -30.73 -24.40 -48.05
CA SER A 675 -30.97 -25.00 -49.35
C SER A 675 -30.32 -26.39 -49.37
N THR A 676 -31.15 -27.41 -49.36
CA THR A 676 -30.74 -28.77 -49.73
C THR A 676 -30.46 -28.79 -51.23
N GLY A 677 -29.17 -28.77 -51.61
CA GLY A 677 -28.76 -28.78 -53.01
C GLY A 677 -27.34 -29.31 -53.16
N SER A 678 -27.21 -30.50 -53.74
CA SER A 678 -25.94 -31.12 -54.05
C SER A 678 -25.26 -30.45 -55.25
N ARG A 679 -23.94 -30.21 -55.15
CA ARG A 679 -22.98 -30.45 -56.23
C ARG A 679 -21.55 -30.44 -55.70
N GLN A 680 -20.77 -31.42 -56.16
CA GLN A 680 -19.32 -31.45 -55.98
C GLN A 680 -18.70 -30.47 -56.98
N GLU A 681 -17.68 -29.72 -56.56
CA GLU A 681 -16.66 -29.22 -57.48
C GLU A 681 -15.34 -29.06 -56.71
N ALA A 682 -14.22 -29.37 -57.37
CA ALA A 682 -12.96 -29.69 -56.71
C ALA A 682 -12.03 -28.48 -56.55
N LEU A 683 -11.39 -28.38 -55.39
CA LEU A 683 -10.24 -27.50 -55.18
C LEU A 683 -8.98 -28.11 -55.83
N PRO A 684 -8.26 -27.39 -56.72
CA PRO A 684 -7.01 -27.88 -57.27
C PRO A 684 -5.91 -27.89 -56.20
N ARG A 685 -5.11 -28.95 -56.20
CA ARG A 685 -3.88 -29.02 -55.40
C ARG A 685 -2.80 -28.16 -56.05
N LEU A 686 -2.08 -27.38 -55.25
CA LEU A 686 -0.71 -26.95 -55.58
C LEU A 686 0.27 -27.68 -54.67
N ALA A 687 1.28 -28.28 -55.31
CA ALA A 687 2.31 -29.11 -54.67
C ALA A 687 3.59 -28.28 -54.41
N PRO A 688 4.51 -28.76 -53.54
CA PRO A 688 5.69 -27.98 -53.12
C PRO A 688 6.94 -28.23 -53.99
N GLY A 689 7.84 -27.25 -54.01
CA GLY A 689 9.29 -27.45 -54.23
C GLY A 689 10.04 -27.01 -52.96
N ALA A 690 10.99 -27.77 -52.39
CA ALA A 690 12.28 -28.22 -52.95
C ALA A 690 13.27 -27.03 -53.05
N GLU A 691 14.49 -27.04 -52.48
CA GLU A 691 15.27 -28.02 -51.70
C GLU A 691 16.14 -27.26 -50.65
N GLY A 692 16.43 -27.82 -49.48
CA GLY A 692 17.75 -28.42 -49.17
C GLY A 692 18.50 -27.56 -48.12
N ALA A 693 19.05 -28.07 -47.02
CA ALA A 693 19.86 -29.28 -46.89
C ALA A 693 19.56 -30.16 -45.65
N ARG A 694 20.04 -31.40 -45.73
CA ARG A 694 20.08 -32.45 -44.69
C ARG A 694 21.30 -32.21 -43.76
N GLN A 695 21.62 -32.93 -42.68
CA GLN A 695 21.24 -34.22 -42.05
C GLN A 695 21.71 -34.13 -40.55
N GLU A 696 21.45 -34.98 -39.55
CA GLU A 696 20.80 -36.31 -39.39
C GLU A 696 20.29 -36.44 -37.91
N PRO A 697 19.37 -37.36 -37.52
CA PRO A 697 18.69 -37.34 -36.20
C PRO A 697 18.86 -38.61 -35.31
N LEU A 698 18.11 -38.62 -34.18
CA LEU A 698 17.72 -39.78 -33.32
C LEU A 698 18.69 -40.23 -32.18
N PRO A 699 18.21 -40.92 -31.11
CA PRO A 699 16.90 -41.59 -30.96
C PRO A 699 15.99 -41.16 -29.79
N ARG A 700 14.72 -41.58 -29.91
CA ARG A 700 13.72 -41.62 -28.82
C ARG A 700 13.92 -42.87 -27.97
N LEU A 701 13.63 -42.78 -26.67
CA LEU A 701 13.24 -43.93 -25.85
C LEU A 701 11.73 -43.92 -25.63
N ALA A 702 11.14 -45.11 -25.57
CA ALA A 702 9.70 -45.35 -25.38
C ALA A 702 9.47 -46.31 -24.20
N GLY A 703 8.25 -46.30 -23.66
CA GLY A 703 7.83 -47.14 -22.53
C GLY A 703 7.55 -46.29 -21.27
N GLY A 704 6.50 -46.54 -20.50
CA GLY A 704 5.46 -47.55 -20.65
C GLY A 704 4.23 -47.23 -19.80
N ALA A 705 3.12 -47.82 -20.21
CA ALA A 705 1.79 -47.66 -19.66
C ALA A 705 1.57 -48.35 -18.30
N ALA A 706 0.83 -47.69 -17.40
CA ALA A 706 -0.16 -48.26 -16.48
C ALA A 706 -0.87 -47.09 -15.74
N GLY A 707 -2.17 -47.07 -15.47
CA GLY A 707 -3.18 -48.09 -15.74
C GLY A 707 -4.03 -48.40 -14.51
N ALA A 708 -4.88 -47.48 -14.05
CA ALA A 708 -5.95 -47.79 -13.09
C ALA A 708 -7.15 -46.85 -13.31
N ARG A 709 -8.29 -47.43 -13.68
CA ARG A 709 -9.59 -46.74 -13.79
C ARG A 709 -10.26 -46.76 -12.41
N GLN A 710 -11.10 -45.77 -12.11
CA GLN A 710 -12.51 -46.04 -11.76
C GLN A 710 -13.38 -44.79 -11.90
N GLU A 711 -14.68 -45.03 -12.02
CA GLU A 711 -15.67 -44.12 -12.63
C GLU A 711 -16.70 -43.64 -11.56
N PRO A 712 -17.92 -43.15 -11.85
CA PRO A 712 -18.33 -41.84 -11.32
C PRO A 712 -19.39 -41.85 -10.20
N LEU A 713 -19.55 -40.68 -9.57
CA LEU A 713 -20.75 -40.04 -8.97
C LEU A 713 -21.96 -40.91 -8.57
N PRO A 714 -22.62 -40.53 -7.45
CA PRO A 714 -23.93 -39.91 -7.64
C PRO A 714 -24.25 -38.69 -6.76
N ARG A 715 -25.30 -37.96 -7.15
CA ARG A 715 -25.98 -36.90 -6.37
C ARG A 715 -27.23 -37.46 -5.67
N GLN A 716 -27.59 -36.89 -4.51
CA GLN A 716 -28.93 -36.68 -3.91
C GLN A 716 -28.68 -36.04 -2.51
N SER A 717 -29.29 -34.96 -2.00
CA SER A 717 -30.64 -34.36 -2.00
C SER A 717 -31.55 -34.81 -0.85
N ALA A 718 -32.33 -33.84 -0.32
CA ALA A 718 -33.28 -33.93 0.81
C ALA A 718 -32.65 -34.03 2.24
N ALA A 719 -33.29 -33.66 3.35
CA ALA A 719 -34.23 -32.57 3.76
C ALA A 719 -34.94 -32.97 5.07
N SER A 720 -35.03 -32.10 6.09
CA SER A 720 -36.08 -32.00 7.14
C SER A 720 -35.62 -31.06 8.28
N ALA A 721 -36.36 -29.98 8.58
CA ALA A 721 -37.29 -29.82 9.73
C ALA A 721 -36.60 -29.94 11.12
N GLY A 722 -36.44 -28.87 11.92
CA GLY A 722 -37.47 -28.25 12.77
C GLY A 722 -37.16 -28.57 14.25
N ALA A 723 -37.51 -27.80 15.29
CA ALA A 723 -38.19 -26.51 15.42
C ALA A 723 -38.00 -25.94 16.86
N ARG A 724 -38.20 -24.62 17.07
CA ARG A 724 -38.69 -23.95 18.33
C ARG A 724 -37.87 -24.15 19.63
N ARG A 725 -37.79 -23.27 20.63
CA ARG A 725 -38.28 -21.94 21.06
C ARG A 725 -37.20 -21.44 22.06
N GLY A 726 -37.03 -20.17 22.43
CA GLY A 726 -37.88 -18.99 22.31
C GLY A 726 -37.23 -17.80 23.03
N ALA A 727 -37.96 -16.70 23.10
CA ALA A 727 -37.57 -15.45 23.75
C ALA A 727 -38.80 -14.78 24.39
N PRO A 728 -38.61 -13.93 25.40
CA PRO A 728 -39.42 -12.74 25.64
C PRO A 728 -38.63 -11.49 25.16
N ALA A 729 -39.18 -10.49 24.45
CA ALA A 729 -40.39 -9.68 24.69
C ALA A 729 -40.27 -8.84 26.00
N ALA A 730 -40.56 -7.54 26.05
CA ALA A 730 -40.91 -6.52 25.04
C ALA A 730 -40.38 -5.13 25.54
N ALA A 731 -40.38 -4.05 24.77
CA ALA A 731 -41.55 -3.17 24.63
C ALA A 731 -41.49 -2.22 23.41
N ARG A 732 -42.67 -1.73 23.04
CA ARG A 732 -43.05 -0.80 21.94
C ARG A 732 -43.77 0.41 22.58
N PRO A 733 -44.40 1.35 21.84
CA PRO A 733 -43.97 2.12 20.66
C PRO A 733 -44.33 3.63 20.81
N VAL A 734 -44.02 4.49 19.82
CA VAL A 734 -44.81 5.73 19.54
C VAL A 734 -45.11 5.82 18.04
N ARG A 735 -46.24 6.47 17.69
CA ARG A 735 -46.95 6.39 16.39
C ARG A 735 -46.51 7.42 15.33
N ARG A 736 -46.93 7.12 14.09
CA ARG A 736 -46.93 7.98 12.88
C ARG A 736 -47.80 9.24 13.03
N LEU A 737 -47.46 10.26 12.24
CA LEU A 737 -48.29 11.03 11.29
C LEU A 737 -47.30 11.95 10.51
N ALA A 738 -47.54 12.52 9.33
CA ALA A 738 -48.01 12.08 8.01
C ALA A 738 -48.27 13.35 7.17
N ARG A 739 -47.77 13.38 5.92
CA ARG A 739 -48.18 14.20 4.76
C ARG A 739 -47.59 15.61 4.51
N ASN A 740 -47.42 15.84 3.19
CA ASN A 740 -47.19 17.08 2.41
C ASN A 740 -45.82 17.78 2.59
N GLY A 741 -45.08 18.18 1.55
CA GLY A 741 -45.20 17.95 0.10
C GLY A 741 -44.50 19.07 -0.72
N VAL A 742 -44.02 18.77 -1.95
CA VAL A 742 -43.59 19.77 -2.98
C VAL A 742 -42.28 20.54 -2.62
N GLN A 743 -41.27 20.85 -3.46
CA GLN A 743 -40.88 20.64 -4.88
C GLN A 743 -39.32 20.70 -4.99
N GLN A 744 -38.75 20.31 -6.14
CA GLN A 744 -37.54 20.85 -6.85
C GLN A 744 -36.32 21.43 -6.04
N ALA A 745 -35.05 21.28 -6.43
CA ALA A 745 -34.46 20.94 -7.73
C ALA A 745 -33.14 20.16 -7.61
N LEU A 746 -32.77 19.46 -8.68
CA LEU A 746 -31.51 18.72 -8.86
C LEU A 746 -30.27 19.62 -8.85
N PHE A 747 -29.10 19.11 -8.43
CA PHE A 747 -27.82 19.18 -9.18
C PHE A 747 -26.67 18.37 -8.58
#